data_AF-A0A9P0BW10-F1
#
_entry.id   AF-A0A9P0BW10-F1
#
_cell.length_a   1.000
_cell.length_b   1.000
_cell.length_c   1.000
_cell.angle_alpha   90.00
_cell.angle_beta   90.00
_cell.angle_gamma   90.00
#
_symmetry.space_group_name_H-M   'P 1'
#
loop_
_entity.id
_entity.type
_entity.pdbx_description
1 polymer ?
#
loop_
_entity_poly.entity_id
_entity_poly.type
_entity_poly.pdbx_seq_one_letter_code
_entity_poly.pdbx_strand_id
1 'polypeptide(L)'
;MQHEEFRVKAKEMVDYIADYLENVRERRVYPNVQPGYLHKLLPQEAPEGPEQWDHIMKDVEENILPGLVHWQSPHMHAYFPALTSYPSIMGDMLASGLNVLCFTWASSPAGTELETIAMNWLGKMLGLPECFLNEKNDSPGGGVIQTTASEATLVSLLAARTRSLMELSKLNPEVQSAELLGHLICYCSDQAHSSVEKAGLIGLVRMRYIETDEEQSMRGDKLEEAIAADKKKGLVPFWVCATLGSTGSVAFDNLKEIGDVCEKHGAWLHVDAAYAGSAFACPEFRHWMEGIEKADSFAFNPSKWLMVNFDCTALWVKDSTALHRTFNVNPIYLRHENSGKAIDYMDGDKKIKKNPLRKININITGTDLTITNDDEFSDEENATANEEINEHSDSSDDLYGDDGNLPGYNKISPGCQEKPQLEDPTKKEFLHWQIPLSRRFRALKLWFVLRSYGISGIQKHIREGVRLAQKFEALVLADPRFEIPQTRNLGLVVFRLKGDNTLTECLLKRLNARGNVHAVPACFKGIYVIRFTVTSPRTTNQDILDDWNEVKTVSSEILLDIFGAEDGNIAVPKRPRISLKETRELNATFGTSLLLANSPMSPKIVNGTHAAICDYEQVLTSCAQTFAQLKMEPKDSPEMRRRIRGIKMCGKKFSLDSCMDMVQGLMVEQSLPQCCEDEREDISNGSSPGDKSSLSTSPVTSIGLIKQDPSSDSNQLKVPLAPSRQFRSKSVDVALSGLSLDDAKITIDVKNNEIIITPTGSKDVAAEMSTSKAYDEIEEKLNIGDKITQAFENFQDGLQMLSDYKTNVEKAEDSNTKLTIRGPGSYIKKLIQQFSEGPFDTEDAKPESDRERAMSTQSIKDRADAICKKCLHYKGKISK
;
A
#
# COMPACT_ATOMS: atom_id res chain seq x y z
N MET A 1 -31.05 -15.37 -22.61
CA MET A 1 -30.19 -15.97 -23.65
C MET A 1 -30.37 -17.47 -23.73
N GLN A 2 -30.58 -18.02 -24.93
CA GLN A 2 -30.56 -19.47 -25.24
C GLN A 2 -29.39 -19.84 -26.15
N HIS A 3 -29.16 -21.14 -26.40
CA HIS A 3 -27.94 -21.61 -27.08
C HIS A 3 -27.79 -21.14 -28.55
N GLU A 4 -28.89 -20.93 -29.27
CA GLU A 4 -28.88 -20.40 -30.65
C GLU A 4 -28.55 -18.91 -30.67
N GLU A 5 -29.20 -18.15 -29.79
CA GLU A 5 -28.96 -16.72 -29.55
C GLU A 5 -27.50 -16.47 -29.13
N PHE A 6 -26.96 -17.27 -28.22
CA PHE A 6 -25.54 -17.25 -27.84
C PHE A 6 -24.62 -17.47 -29.05
N ARG A 7 -24.93 -18.41 -29.95
CA ARG A 7 -24.15 -18.66 -31.18
C ARG A 7 -24.18 -17.50 -32.19
N VAL A 8 -25.11 -16.56 -32.05
CA VAL A 8 -25.14 -15.30 -32.81
C VAL A 8 -24.39 -14.22 -32.03
N LYS A 9 -24.81 -13.93 -30.79
CA LYS A 9 -24.28 -12.84 -29.96
C LYS A 9 -22.81 -13.02 -29.57
N ALA A 10 -22.32 -14.26 -29.44
CA ALA A 10 -20.89 -14.52 -29.24
C ALA A 10 -20.03 -14.24 -30.49
N LYS A 11 -20.59 -14.29 -31.71
CA LYS A 11 -19.88 -13.89 -32.93
C LYS A 11 -19.83 -12.37 -33.06
N GLU A 12 -20.97 -11.71 -32.87
CA GLU A 12 -21.04 -10.25 -32.78
C GLU A 12 -20.05 -9.70 -31.75
N MET A 13 -19.90 -10.37 -30.59
CA MET A 13 -18.89 -10.05 -29.57
C MET A 13 -17.44 -10.28 -30.03
N VAL A 14 -17.15 -11.31 -30.82
CA VAL A 14 -15.80 -11.55 -31.37
C VAL A 14 -15.43 -10.47 -32.39
N ASP A 15 -16.35 -10.13 -33.29
CA ASP A 15 -16.16 -9.07 -34.29
C ASP A 15 -15.98 -7.71 -33.58
N TYR A 16 -16.84 -7.41 -32.60
CA TYR A 16 -16.75 -6.23 -31.74
C TYR A 16 -15.41 -6.12 -30.98
N ILE A 17 -14.90 -7.21 -30.41
CA ILE A 17 -13.60 -7.23 -29.73
C ILE A 17 -12.45 -7.03 -30.73
N ALA A 18 -12.55 -7.57 -31.95
CA ALA A 18 -11.56 -7.36 -32.99
C ALA A 18 -11.49 -5.89 -33.41
N ASP A 19 -12.64 -5.28 -33.72
CA ASP A 19 -12.76 -3.88 -34.13
C ASP A 19 -12.40 -2.89 -33.00
N TYR A 20 -12.83 -3.15 -31.77
CA TYR A 20 -12.40 -2.36 -30.59
C TYR A 20 -10.88 -2.40 -30.43
N LEU A 21 -10.27 -3.59 -30.55
CA LEU A 21 -8.85 -3.73 -30.40
C LEU A 21 -8.09 -3.03 -31.52
N GLU A 22 -8.49 -3.16 -32.80
CA GLU A 22 -7.72 -2.56 -33.91
C GLU A 22 -7.83 -1.03 -33.92
N ASN A 23 -9.03 -0.48 -33.69
CA ASN A 23 -9.29 0.96 -33.70
C ASN A 23 -9.00 1.65 -32.34
N VAL A 24 -8.41 0.93 -31.36
CA VAL A 24 -8.13 1.42 -30.00
C VAL A 24 -7.26 2.70 -29.94
N ARG A 25 -6.50 3.00 -31.01
CA ARG A 25 -5.72 4.24 -31.17
C ARG A 25 -6.59 5.50 -31.18
N GLU A 26 -7.76 5.41 -31.78
CA GLU A 26 -8.65 6.57 -32.00
C GLU A 26 -9.38 6.97 -30.71
N ARG A 27 -9.37 6.10 -29.69
CA ARG A 27 -10.05 6.32 -28.41
C ARG A 27 -9.10 6.99 -27.40
N ARG A 28 -9.58 8.08 -26.78
CA ARG A 28 -8.90 8.83 -25.71
C ARG A 28 -8.49 7.91 -24.55
N VAL A 29 -7.19 7.73 -24.33
CA VAL A 29 -6.61 6.69 -23.43
C VAL A 29 -7.07 6.82 -21.98
N TYR A 30 -7.12 8.05 -21.47
CA TYR A 30 -7.51 8.34 -20.09
C TYR A 30 -8.88 9.05 -20.06
N PRO A 31 -9.91 8.49 -19.41
CA PRO A 31 -11.30 8.94 -19.57
C PRO A 31 -11.51 10.35 -18.99
N ASN A 32 -12.56 11.04 -19.47
CA ASN A 32 -12.92 12.39 -19.01
C ASN A 32 -14.13 12.36 -18.06
N VAL A 33 -14.09 11.46 -17.08
CA VAL A 33 -15.16 11.24 -16.09
C VAL A 33 -14.72 11.68 -14.70
N GLN A 34 -15.69 11.80 -13.78
CA GLN A 34 -15.43 12.05 -12.36
C GLN A 34 -15.86 10.83 -11.53
N PRO A 35 -15.34 10.65 -10.30
CA PRO A 35 -15.82 9.61 -9.39
C PRO A 35 -17.35 9.63 -9.25
N GLY A 36 -17.95 8.44 -9.31
CA GLY A 36 -19.41 8.29 -9.22
C GLY A 36 -20.22 8.68 -10.48
N TYR A 37 -19.58 8.92 -11.64
CA TYR A 37 -20.32 9.24 -12.88
C TYR A 37 -21.36 8.15 -13.25
N LEU A 38 -20.98 6.87 -13.13
CA LEU A 38 -21.78 5.74 -13.63
C LEU A 38 -23.08 5.53 -12.83
N HIS A 39 -23.09 5.85 -11.53
CA HIS A 39 -24.30 5.83 -10.69
C HIS A 39 -25.37 6.85 -11.12
N LYS A 40 -25.06 7.75 -12.06
CA LYS A 40 -26.00 8.73 -12.64
C LYS A 40 -26.51 8.32 -14.01
N LEU A 41 -26.07 7.16 -14.51
CA LEU A 41 -26.36 6.64 -15.85
C LEU A 41 -27.07 5.28 -15.77
N LEU A 42 -26.69 4.42 -14.81
CA LEU A 42 -27.33 3.13 -14.58
C LEU A 42 -28.51 3.22 -13.59
N PRO A 43 -29.46 2.26 -13.63
CA PRO A 43 -30.48 2.09 -12.60
C PRO A 43 -29.90 1.90 -11.18
N GLN A 44 -30.70 2.23 -10.16
CA GLN A 44 -30.32 2.04 -8.75
C GLN A 44 -30.50 0.59 -8.26
N GLU A 45 -31.37 -0.17 -8.93
CA GLU A 45 -31.73 -1.55 -8.61
C GLU A 45 -31.48 -2.46 -9.83
N ALA A 46 -31.31 -3.76 -9.60
CA ALA A 46 -31.21 -4.74 -10.68
C ALA A 46 -32.59 -4.97 -11.34
N PRO A 47 -32.67 -5.24 -12.65
CA PRO A 47 -33.95 -5.42 -13.33
C PRO A 47 -34.67 -6.70 -12.86
N GLU A 48 -35.97 -6.60 -12.58
CA GLU A 48 -36.80 -7.74 -12.15
C GLU A 48 -36.90 -8.85 -13.22
N GLY A 49 -36.79 -8.48 -14.49
CA GLY A 49 -36.88 -9.37 -15.64
C GLY A 49 -35.65 -9.26 -16.57
N PRO A 50 -35.44 -10.25 -17.45
CA PRO A 50 -34.28 -10.24 -18.35
C PRO A 50 -34.40 -9.13 -19.41
N GLU A 51 -33.35 -8.32 -19.52
CA GLU A 51 -33.23 -7.30 -20.56
C GLU A 51 -32.79 -7.87 -21.91
N GLN A 52 -33.02 -7.13 -22.98
CA GLN A 52 -32.57 -7.49 -24.32
C GLN A 52 -31.05 -7.31 -24.44
N TRP A 53 -30.37 -8.30 -25.03
CA TRP A 53 -28.90 -8.26 -25.18
C TRP A 53 -28.39 -7.00 -25.90
N ASP A 54 -29.17 -6.52 -26.88
CA ASP A 54 -28.81 -5.33 -27.67
C ASP A 54 -28.93 -4.02 -26.86
N HIS A 55 -29.70 -4.00 -25.77
CA HIS A 55 -29.70 -2.89 -24.81
C HIS A 55 -28.44 -2.96 -23.94
N ILE A 56 -28.11 -4.15 -23.41
CA ILE A 56 -26.89 -4.38 -22.60
C ILE A 56 -25.63 -3.97 -23.39
N MET A 57 -25.53 -4.32 -24.67
CA MET A 57 -24.43 -3.91 -25.53
C MET A 57 -24.43 -2.40 -25.87
N LYS A 58 -25.61 -1.77 -25.94
CA LYS A 58 -25.72 -0.32 -26.10
C LYS A 58 -25.20 0.42 -24.87
N ASP A 59 -25.49 -0.07 -23.67
CA ASP A 59 -24.94 0.48 -22.42
C ASP A 59 -23.42 0.29 -22.30
N VAL A 60 -22.85 -0.75 -22.91
CA VAL A 60 -21.39 -0.91 -22.98
C VAL A 60 -20.73 0.22 -23.78
N GLU A 61 -21.28 0.64 -24.92
CA GLU A 61 -20.76 1.78 -25.69
C GLU A 61 -21.13 3.14 -25.08
N GLU A 62 -22.37 3.34 -24.60
CA GLU A 62 -22.83 4.65 -24.11
C GLU A 62 -22.37 4.98 -22.67
N ASN A 63 -22.28 3.99 -21.78
CA ASN A 63 -22.13 4.20 -20.34
C ASN A 63 -20.82 3.61 -19.77
N ILE A 64 -20.37 2.45 -20.26
CA ILE A 64 -19.14 1.79 -19.77
C ILE A 64 -17.88 2.34 -20.46
N LEU A 65 -17.84 2.28 -21.79
CA LEU A 65 -16.65 2.65 -22.58
C LEU A 65 -16.10 4.06 -22.32
N PRO A 66 -16.92 5.12 -22.15
CA PRO A 66 -16.43 6.47 -21.86
C PRO A 66 -15.70 6.63 -20.52
N GLY A 67 -15.83 5.65 -19.63
CA GLY A 67 -15.12 5.58 -18.34
C GLY A 67 -13.95 4.60 -18.30
N LEU A 68 -13.63 3.88 -19.38
CA LEU A 68 -12.48 2.98 -19.41
C LEU A 68 -11.16 3.73 -19.60
N VAL A 69 -10.10 3.23 -18.95
CA VAL A 69 -8.72 3.49 -19.39
C VAL A 69 -8.39 2.45 -20.47
N HIS A 70 -8.00 2.86 -21.67
CA HIS A 70 -7.74 1.94 -22.79
C HIS A 70 -6.34 1.30 -22.69
N TRP A 71 -6.17 0.36 -21.76
CA TRP A 71 -4.91 -0.35 -21.47
C TRP A 71 -4.21 -1.01 -22.67
N GLN A 72 -4.92 -1.27 -23.76
CA GLN A 72 -4.38 -1.89 -24.98
C GLN A 72 -3.97 -0.88 -26.07
N SER A 73 -4.20 0.42 -25.83
CA SER A 73 -3.80 1.49 -26.75
C SER A 73 -2.28 1.65 -26.80
N PRO A 74 -1.66 1.88 -27.98
CA PRO A 74 -0.24 2.24 -28.08
C PRO A 74 0.15 3.44 -27.21
N HIS A 75 -0.75 4.40 -27.06
CA HIS A 75 -0.58 5.65 -26.31
C HIS A 75 -0.75 5.49 -24.78
N MET A 76 -0.89 4.25 -24.30
CA MET A 76 -0.89 3.91 -22.88
C MET A 76 0.55 3.68 -22.40
N HIS A 77 1.05 4.56 -21.54
CA HIS A 77 2.42 4.48 -21.00
C HIS A 77 2.49 4.42 -19.47
N ALA A 78 1.33 4.42 -18.81
CA ALA A 78 1.21 4.32 -17.37
C ALA A 78 1.56 2.91 -16.86
N TYR A 79 1.97 2.84 -15.58
CA TYR A 79 2.26 1.59 -14.87
C TYR A 79 3.26 0.69 -15.62
N PHE A 80 2.95 -0.61 -15.73
CA PHE A 80 3.58 -1.54 -16.66
C PHE A 80 2.52 -2.06 -17.63
N PRO A 81 2.90 -2.71 -18.76
CA PRO A 81 1.93 -3.25 -19.70
C PRO A 81 1.02 -4.28 -19.01
N ALA A 82 -0.19 -4.45 -19.52
CA ALA A 82 -1.13 -5.49 -19.09
C ALA A 82 -1.79 -6.09 -20.35
N LEU A 83 -0.99 -6.80 -21.14
CA LEU A 83 -1.29 -7.03 -22.57
C LEU A 83 -2.22 -8.22 -22.81
N THR A 84 -3.23 -8.01 -23.64
CA THR A 84 -4.05 -9.09 -24.20
C THR A 84 -3.55 -9.52 -25.59
N SER A 85 -4.04 -10.67 -26.05
CA SER A 85 -3.85 -11.15 -27.43
C SER A 85 -5.00 -12.05 -27.85
N TYR A 86 -5.26 -12.16 -29.16
CA TYR A 86 -6.32 -13.03 -29.68
C TYR A 86 -6.18 -14.50 -29.23
N PRO A 87 -4.98 -15.13 -29.21
CA PRO A 87 -4.80 -16.48 -28.66
C PRO A 87 -5.14 -16.57 -27.18
N SER A 88 -4.81 -15.54 -26.38
CA SER A 88 -5.17 -15.52 -24.95
C SER A 88 -6.67 -15.39 -24.73
N ILE A 89 -7.33 -14.49 -25.47
CA ILE A 89 -8.79 -14.29 -25.44
C ILE A 89 -9.51 -15.59 -25.82
N MET A 90 -9.08 -16.27 -26.89
CA MET A 90 -9.67 -17.56 -27.29
C MET A 90 -9.43 -18.66 -26.24
N GLY A 91 -8.27 -18.67 -25.59
CA GLY A 91 -7.96 -19.62 -24.50
C GLY A 91 -8.80 -19.39 -23.24
N ASP A 92 -9.01 -18.14 -22.82
CA ASP A 92 -9.85 -17.80 -21.66
C ASP A 92 -11.35 -17.96 -21.97
N MET A 93 -11.77 -17.72 -23.22
CA MET A 93 -13.13 -18.01 -23.70
C MET A 93 -13.42 -19.51 -23.64
N LEU A 94 -12.48 -20.35 -24.06
CA LEU A 94 -12.62 -21.80 -23.94
C LEU A 94 -12.57 -22.27 -22.48
N ALA A 95 -11.70 -21.68 -21.65
CA ALA A 95 -11.66 -21.98 -20.22
C ALA A 95 -12.96 -21.61 -19.50
N SER A 96 -13.56 -20.47 -19.85
CA SER A 96 -14.88 -20.03 -19.35
C SER A 96 -16.02 -20.92 -19.85
N GLY A 97 -15.96 -21.42 -21.09
CA GLY A 97 -16.94 -22.35 -21.65
C GLY A 97 -16.87 -23.76 -21.03
N LEU A 98 -15.68 -24.21 -20.62
CA LEU A 98 -15.48 -25.45 -19.87
C LEU A 98 -15.83 -25.31 -18.39
N ASN A 99 -15.58 -24.13 -17.81
CA ASN A 99 -15.82 -23.75 -16.41
C ASN A 99 -15.32 -24.78 -15.36
N VAL A 100 -14.26 -25.53 -15.68
CA VAL A 100 -13.71 -26.55 -14.76
C VAL A 100 -12.93 -25.92 -13.62
N LEU A 101 -13.12 -26.48 -12.42
CA LEU A 101 -12.30 -26.19 -11.25
C LEU A 101 -11.20 -27.25 -11.13
N CYS A 102 -9.98 -26.81 -10.84
CA CYS A 102 -8.75 -27.61 -10.96
C CYS A 102 -8.01 -27.68 -9.60
N PHE A 103 -8.75 -27.79 -8.50
CA PHE A 103 -8.22 -27.69 -7.12
C PHE A 103 -7.55 -28.99 -6.65
N THR A 104 -8.07 -30.14 -7.05
CA THR A 104 -7.35 -31.43 -7.05
C THR A 104 -7.23 -31.96 -8.47
N TRP A 105 -6.30 -32.90 -8.70
CA TRP A 105 -6.15 -33.60 -9.96
C TRP A 105 -7.46 -34.26 -10.38
N ALA A 106 -8.19 -34.94 -9.48
CA ALA A 106 -9.46 -35.56 -9.89
C ALA A 106 -10.58 -34.54 -10.17
N SER A 107 -10.50 -33.30 -9.66
CA SER A 107 -11.48 -32.25 -10.01
C SER A 107 -11.34 -31.79 -11.48
N SER A 108 -10.11 -31.79 -12.03
CA SER A 108 -9.87 -31.68 -13.47
C SER A 108 -8.43 -32.09 -13.83
N PRO A 109 -8.19 -33.34 -14.29
CA PRO A 109 -6.84 -33.83 -14.57
C PRO A 109 -6.12 -32.98 -15.62
N ALA A 110 -6.79 -32.67 -16.72
CA ALA A 110 -6.25 -31.79 -17.77
C ALA A 110 -5.93 -30.38 -17.26
N GLY A 111 -6.65 -29.89 -16.24
CA GLY A 111 -6.39 -28.62 -15.56
C GLY A 111 -5.05 -28.61 -14.82
N THR A 112 -4.73 -29.69 -14.11
CA THR A 112 -3.42 -29.88 -13.48
C THR A 112 -2.33 -30.12 -14.52
N GLU A 113 -2.47 -31.14 -15.37
CA GLU A 113 -1.37 -31.65 -16.20
C GLU A 113 -0.90 -30.60 -17.23
N LEU A 114 -1.84 -29.86 -17.83
CA LEU A 114 -1.48 -28.80 -18.76
C LEU A 114 -0.79 -27.62 -18.07
N GLU A 115 -1.06 -27.37 -16.79
CA GLU A 115 -0.35 -26.34 -16.02
C GLU A 115 1.08 -26.78 -15.72
N THR A 116 1.28 -28.02 -15.27
CA THR A 116 2.59 -28.64 -15.11
C THR A 116 3.43 -28.52 -16.39
N ILE A 117 2.85 -28.89 -17.54
CA ILE A 117 3.50 -28.78 -18.86
C ILE A 117 3.80 -27.32 -19.23
N ALA A 118 2.83 -26.42 -19.09
CA ALA A 118 3.00 -25.02 -19.47
C ALA A 118 4.03 -24.28 -18.58
N MET A 119 4.06 -24.57 -17.28
CA MET A 119 5.04 -24.01 -16.34
C MET A 119 6.45 -24.57 -16.57
N ASN A 120 6.58 -25.84 -16.97
CA ASN A 120 7.85 -26.42 -17.39
C ASN A 120 8.38 -25.78 -18.69
N TRP A 121 7.51 -25.59 -19.70
CA TRP A 121 7.85 -24.89 -20.94
C TRP A 121 8.26 -23.44 -20.66
N LEU A 122 7.52 -22.75 -19.79
CA LEU A 122 7.78 -21.36 -19.45
C LEU A 122 9.09 -21.20 -18.67
N GLY A 123 9.36 -22.06 -17.68
CA GLY A 123 10.63 -22.04 -16.92
C GLY A 123 11.85 -22.29 -17.81
N LYS A 124 11.76 -23.26 -18.73
CA LYS A 124 12.78 -23.51 -19.76
C LYS A 124 12.95 -22.34 -20.73
N MET A 125 11.86 -21.67 -21.12
CA MET A 125 11.91 -20.48 -21.99
C MET A 125 12.63 -19.31 -21.31
N LEU A 126 12.46 -19.12 -19.99
CA LEU A 126 13.20 -18.11 -19.22
C LEU A 126 14.65 -18.52 -18.93
N GLY A 127 14.95 -19.82 -18.92
CA GLY A 127 16.24 -20.36 -18.51
C GLY A 127 16.39 -20.49 -16.99
N LEU A 128 15.30 -20.79 -16.28
CA LEU A 128 15.35 -21.08 -14.85
C LEU A 128 16.09 -22.41 -14.57
N PRO A 129 16.79 -22.54 -13.43
CA PRO A 129 17.40 -23.79 -12.98
C PRO A 129 16.42 -24.98 -12.92
N GLU A 130 16.93 -26.19 -13.16
CA GLU A 130 16.11 -27.41 -13.18
C GLU A 130 15.36 -27.70 -11.87
N CYS A 131 15.84 -27.22 -10.72
CA CYS A 131 15.18 -27.39 -9.42
C CYS A 131 13.84 -26.63 -9.30
N PHE A 132 13.53 -25.73 -10.24
CA PHE A 132 12.21 -25.13 -10.35
C PHE A 132 11.26 -25.92 -11.26
N LEU A 133 11.73 -26.92 -12.02
CA LEU A 133 10.90 -27.65 -12.98
C LEU A 133 10.23 -28.87 -12.33
N ASN A 134 8.96 -29.08 -12.68
CA ASN A 134 8.12 -30.20 -12.24
C ASN A 134 8.45 -31.52 -12.98
N GLU A 135 9.50 -31.58 -13.81
CA GLU A 135 9.76 -32.72 -14.73
C GLU A 135 10.52 -33.90 -14.12
N LYS A 136 11.19 -33.73 -12.97
CA LYS A 136 12.02 -34.78 -12.36
C LYS A 136 11.39 -35.24 -11.05
N ASN A 137 11.15 -36.55 -10.93
CA ASN A 137 10.69 -37.21 -9.69
C ASN A 137 11.56 -36.88 -8.47
N ASP A 138 12.85 -36.55 -8.69
CA ASP A 138 13.78 -36.16 -7.64
C ASP A 138 13.64 -34.69 -7.22
N SER A 139 13.24 -33.80 -8.12
CA SER A 139 13.03 -32.37 -7.81
C SER A 139 11.94 -32.21 -6.73
N PRO A 140 12.18 -31.46 -5.66
CA PRO A 140 11.13 -31.09 -4.71
C PRO A 140 10.38 -29.83 -5.14
N GLY A 141 10.89 -29.06 -6.10
CA GLY A 141 10.31 -27.81 -6.58
C GLY A 141 9.31 -27.97 -7.72
N GLY A 142 8.82 -26.84 -8.22
CA GLY A 142 7.85 -26.77 -9.31
C GLY A 142 7.23 -25.39 -9.51
N GLY A 143 6.44 -25.24 -10.58
CA GLY A 143 5.71 -24.02 -10.93
C GLY A 143 4.18 -24.14 -10.82
N VAL A 144 3.52 -23.03 -10.46
CA VAL A 144 2.06 -22.85 -10.37
C VAL A 144 1.63 -21.46 -10.85
N ILE A 145 0.45 -21.37 -11.46
CA ILE A 145 -0.14 -20.12 -11.94
C ILE A 145 -1.06 -19.50 -10.88
N GLN A 146 -0.53 -18.47 -10.20
CA GLN A 146 -1.22 -17.59 -9.27
C GLN A 146 -2.00 -16.48 -10.01
N THR A 147 -2.82 -15.72 -9.29
CA THR A 147 -3.54 -14.56 -9.81
C THR A 147 -2.57 -13.38 -10.03
N THR A 148 -1.82 -12.99 -8.99
CA THR A 148 -0.99 -11.77 -8.99
C THR A 148 0.41 -12.01 -8.41
N ALA A 149 1.41 -11.21 -8.83
CA ALA A 149 2.71 -11.15 -8.14
C ALA A 149 2.53 -10.91 -6.63
N SER A 150 1.59 -10.05 -6.21
CA SER A 150 1.29 -9.80 -4.81
C SER A 150 0.88 -11.05 -4.03
N GLU A 151 0.08 -11.92 -4.66
CA GLU A 151 -0.30 -13.23 -4.12
C GLU A 151 0.92 -14.17 -4.08
N ALA A 152 1.74 -14.21 -5.14
CA ALA A 152 2.94 -15.03 -5.19
C ALA A 152 4.00 -14.64 -4.14
N THR A 153 4.23 -13.34 -3.93
CA THR A 153 5.08 -12.79 -2.87
C THR A 153 4.56 -13.20 -1.50
N LEU A 154 3.25 -12.99 -1.23
CA LEU A 154 2.62 -13.39 0.03
C LEU A 154 2.70 -14.91 0.27
N VAL A 155 2.44 -15.73 -0.74
CA VAL A 155 2.59 -17.20 -0.69
C VAL A 155 4.01 -17.59 -0.27
N SER A 156 5.05 -16.96 -0.85
CA SER A 156 6.44 -17.24 -0.49
C SER A 156 6.81 -16.77 0.92
N LEU A 157 6.30 -15.60 1.34
CA LEU A 157 6.54 -15.04 2.67
C LEU A 157 5.89 -15.91 3.75
N LEU A 158 4.65 -16.36 3.52
CA LEU A 158 3.95 -17.28 4.40
C LEU A 158 4.68 -18.63 4.49
N ALA A 159 5.18 -19.17 3.37
CA ALA A 159 5.96 -20.41 3.36
C ALA A 159 7.26 -20.31 4.17
N ALA A 160 8.03 -19.24 3.97
CA ALA A 160 9.24 -18.97 4.74
C ALA A 160 8.95 -18.74 6.24
N ARG A 161 7.85 -18.03 6.55
CA ARG A 161 7.37 -17.79 7.92
C ARG A 161 7.02 -19.10 8.61
N THR A 162 6.25 -19.98 7.97
CA THR A 162 5.90 -21.31 8.50
C THR A 162 7.13 -22.18 8.74
N ARG A 163 8.02 -22.30 7.74
CA ARG A 163 9.31 -23.00 7.85
C ARG A 163 10.11 -22.51 9.07
N SER A 164 10.20 -21.20 9.24
CA SER A 164 10.99 -20.58 10.32
C SER A 164 10.34 -20.74 11.70
N LEU A 165 9.01 -20.62 11.80
CA LEU A 165 8.27 -20.90 13.03
C LEU A 165 8.40 -22.37 13.44
N MET A 166 8.35 -23.32 12.49
CA MET A 166 8.55 -24.74 12.77
C MET A 166 9.94 -25.03 13.35
N GLU A 167 11.01 -24.46 12.80
CA GLU A 167 12.36 -24.64 13.38
C GLU A 167 12.51 -23.93 14.74
N LEU A 168 11.98 -22.71 14.89
CA LEU A 168 12.01 -21.98 16.16
C LEU A 168 11.23 -22.70 17.27
N SER A 169 10.07 -23.32 16.97
CA SER A 169 9.31 -24.12 17.95
C SER A 169 9.98 -25.44 18.32
N LYS A 170 10.80 -26.06 17.45
CA LYS A 170 11.64 -27.21 17.85
C LYS A 170 12.72 -26.80 18.85
N LEU A 171 13.30 -25.60 18.66
CA LEU A 171 14.34 -25.05 19.53
C LEU A 171 13.78 -24.48 20.84
N ASN A 172 12.52 -24.04 20.84
CA ASN A 172 11.85 -23.41 21.98
C ASN A 172 10.43 -24.00 22.21
N PRO A 173 10.29 -25.27 22.64
CA PRO A 173 8.98 -25.95 22.69
C PRO A 173 7.95 -25.32 23.62
N GLU A 174 8.41 -24.62 24.67
CA GLU A 174 7.56 -23.94 25.66
C GLU A 174 7.02 -22.58 25.18
N VAL A 175 7.54 -22.05 24.06
CA VAL A 175 7.22 -20.69 23.57
C VAL A 175 6.15 -20.77 22.48
N GLN A 176 5.07 -19.99 22.66
CA GLN A 176 3.95 -20.00 21.72
C GLN A 176 4.34 -19.40 20.36
N SER A 177 3.83 -19.96 19.27
CA SER A 177 4.17 -19.53 17.90
C SER A 177 3.84 -18.07 17.61
N ALA A 178 2.89 -17.46 18.33
CA ALA A 178 2.59 -16.03 18.24
C ALA A 178 3.71 -15.14 18.82
N GLU A 179 4.41 -15.59 19.86
CA GLU A 179 5.57 -14.89 20.43
C GLU A 179 6.81 -15.08 19.55
N LEU A 180 7.02 -16.29 19.02
CA LEU A 180 8.06 -16.58 18.03
C LEU A 180 7.88 -15.73 16.75
N LEU A 181 6.65 -15.55 16.28
CA LEU A 181 6.31 -14.65 15.16
C LEU A 181 6.76 -13.20 15.44
N GLY A 182 6.61 -12.73 16.69
CA GLY A 182 7.06 -11.41 17.12
C GLY A 182 8.57 -11.17 16.96
N HIS A 183 9.39 -12.22 16.85
CA HIS A 183 10.84 -12.13 16.65
C HIS A 183 11.27 -12.16 15.17
N LEU A 184 10.37 -12.53 14.25
CA LEU A 184 10.69 -12.65 12.82
C LEU A 184 10.84 -11.27 12.14
N ILE A 185 11.86 -11.15 11.30
CA ILE A 185 12.12 -9.96 10.46
C ILE A 185 12.46 -10.35 9.01
N CYS A 186 11.90 -9.61 8.06
CA CYS A 186 12.09 -9.79 6.63
C CYS A 186 12.54 -8.50 5.94
N TYR A 187 13.13 -8.64 4.76
CA TYR A 187 13.87 -7.56 4.09
C TYR A 187 13.47 -7.38 2.62
N CYS A 188 13.62 -6.16 2.11
CA CYS A 188 13.51 -5.84 0.69
C CYS A 188 14.22 -4.50 0.38
N SER A 189 14.40 -4.17 -0.90
CA SER A 189 14.96 -2.87 -1.29
C SER A 189 13.97 -1.72 -1.08
N ASP A 190 14.47 -0.50 -0.89
CA ASP A 190 13.62 0.71 -0.83
C ASP A 190 12.93 1.06 -2.17
N GLN A 191 13.17 0.27 -3.23
CA GLN A 191 12.51 0.32 -4.54
C GLN A 191 11.56 -0.86 -4.80
N ALA A 192 11.43 -1.78 -3.84
CA ALA A 192 10.54 -2.93 -3.93
C ALA A 192 9.08 -2.49 -4.11
N HIS A 193 8.28 -3.29 -4.82
CA HIS A 193 6.88 -2.98 -5.02
C HIS A 193 6.09 -3.07 -3.69
N SER A 194 5.08 -2.23 -3.50
CA SER A 194 4.27 -2.16 -2.27
C SER A 194 3.48 -3.44 -1.95
N SER A 195 3.46 -4.42 -2.87
CA SER A 195 3.04 -5.79 -2.55
C SER A 195 3.90 -6.46 -1.49
N VAL A 196 5.20 -6.14 -1.41
CA VAL A 196 6.12 -6.70 -0.40
C VAL A 196 5.77 -6.16 0.98
N GLU A 197 5.59 -4.85 1.12
CA GLU A 197 5.08 -4.23 2.35
C GLU A 197 3.71 -4.82 2.75
N LYS A 198 2.78 -4.89 1.79
CA LYS A 198 1.44 -5.46 2.03
C LYS A 198 1.48 -6.95 2.41
N ALA A 199 2.43 -7.72 1.88
CA ALA A 199 2.67 -9.10 2.29
C ALA A 199 3.23 -9.19 3.71
N GLY A 200 4.11 -8.26 4.12
CA GLY A 200 4.57 -8.14 5.50
C GLY A 200 3.44 -7.80 6.48
N LEU A 201 2.60 -6.84 6.12
CA LEU A 201 1.41 -6.43 6.89
C LEU A 201 0.40 -7.59 7.07
N ILE A 202 0.05 -8.30 5.98
CA ILE A 202 -0.86 -9.46 6.04
C ILE A 202 -0.19 -10.65 6.76
N GLY A 203 1.12 -10.81 6.60
CA GLY A 203 1.91 -11.85 7.27
C GLY A 203 2.15 -11.60 8.76
N LEU A 204 1.84 -10.40 9.27
CA LEU A 204 2.12 -9.93 10.63
C LEU A 204 3.60 -10.06 11.03
N VAL A 205 4.51 -9.75 10.09
CA VAL A 205 5.97 -9.81 10.28
C VAL A 205 6.62 -8.44 10.19
N ARG A 206 7.74 -8.25 10.89
CA ARG A 206 8.50 -6.98 10.83
C ARG A 206 9.19 -6.88 9.46
N MET A 207 8.99 -5.78 8.74
CA MET A 207 9.68 -5.50 7.48
C MET A 207 10.80 -4.47 7.69
N ARG A 208 11.92 -4.61 6.98
CA ARG A 208 12.98 -3.60 6.91
C ARG A 208 13.43 -3.36 5.46
N TYR A 209 13.31 -2.11 5.03
CA TYR A 209 13.86 -1.65 3.77
C TYR A 209 15.40 -1.52 3.86
N ILE A 210 16.06 -1.91 2.77
CA ILE A 210 17.49 -1.70 2.53
C ILE A 210 17.64 -0.53 1.55
N GLU A 211 18.45 0.46 1.92
CA GLU A 211 18.75 1.60 1.04
C GLU A 211 19.49 1.14 -0.22
N THR A 212 19.05 1.63 -1.39
CA THR A 212 19.63 1.25 -2.68
C THR A 212 20.73 2.20 -3.15
N ASP A 213 21.62 1.68 -4.00
CA ASP A 213 22.76 2.43 -4.57
C ASP A 213 22.33 3.50 -5.61
N GLU A 214 23.26 4.00 -6.42
CA GLU A 214 23.00 5.07 -7.39
C GLU A 214 22.24 4.60 -8.63
N GLU A 215 22.40 3.32 -9.01
CA GLU A 215 21.59 2.62 -10.04
C GLU A 215 20.35 1.94 -9.43
N GLN A 216 20.00 2.31 -8.18
CA GLN A 216 18.81 1.84 -7.47
C GLN A 216 18.75 0.31 -7.23
N SER A 217 19.91 -0.34 -7.10
CA SER A 217 20.05 -1.76 -6.76
C SER A 217 20.22 -1.96 -5.25
N MET A 218 19.58 -2.98 -4.68
CA MET A 218 19.96 -3.53 -3.37
C MET A 218 21.22 -4.38 -3.50
N ARG A 219 22.12 -4.24 -2.51
CA ARG A 219 23.48 -4.79 -2.50
C ARG A 219 23.72 -5.65 -1.28
N GLY A 220 24.58 -6.66 -1.42
CA GLY A 220 24.79 -7.68 -0.37
C GLY A 220 25.39 -7.12 0.91
N ASP A 221 26.28 -6.12 0.82
CA ASP A 221 26.92 -5.50 1.99
C ASP A 221 25.91 -4.77 2.89
N LYS A 222 24.95 -4.05 2.29
CA LYS A 222 23.88 -3.35 3.01
C LYS A 222 22.84 -4.30 3.61
N LEU A 223 22.54 -5.40 2.93
CA LEU A 223 21.69 -6.46 3.46
C LEU A 223 22.36 -7.18 4.64
N GLU A 224 23.65 -7.53 4.53
CA GLU A 224 24.47 -8.10 5.61
C GLU A 224 24.55 -7.16 6.82
N GLU A 225 24.83 -5.87 6.62
CA GLU A 225 24.87 -4.86 7.68
C GLU A 225 23.53 -4.81 8.43
N ALA A 226 22.41 -4.80 7.70
CA ALA A 226 21.08 -4.78 8.27
C ALA A 226 20.78 -6.05 9.08
N ILE A 227 21.01 -7.22 8.50
CA ILE A 227 20.82 -8.55 9.11
C ILE A 227 21.68 -8.71 10.37
N ALA A 228 22.95 -8.31 10.33
CA ALA A 228 23.84 -8.37 11.49
C ALA A 228 23.41 -7.39 12.61
N ALA A 229 22.88 -6.23 12.25
CA ALA A 229 22.34 -5.27 13.21
C ALA A 229 21.03 -5.74 13.87
N ASP A 230 20.22 -6.56 13.18
CA ASP A 230 18.95 -7.07 13.71
C ASP A 230 19.12 -8.39 14.49
N LYS A 231 20.03 -9.29 14.08
CA LYS A 231 20.45 -10.43 14.92
C LYS A 231 20.99 -9.97 16.29
N LYS A 232 21.71 -8.84 16.34
CA LYS A 232 22.14 -8.18 17.60
C LYS A 232 21.00 -7.68 18.49
N LYS A 233 19.76 -7.56 17.98
CA LYS A 233 18.55 -7.18 18.73
C LYS A 233 17.71 -8.40 19.13
N GLY A 234 18.20 -9.62 18.90
CA GLY A 234 17.43 -10.86 19.11
C GLY A 234 16.36 -11.13 18.05
N LEU A 235 16.38 -10.44 16.91
CA LEU A 235 15.47 -10.72 15.80
C LEU A 235 16.01 -11.83 14.91
N VAL A 236 15.11 -12.53 14.23
CA VAL A 236 15.41 -13.68 13.36
C VAL A 236 15.12 -13.30 11.89
N PRO A 237 16.16 -12.99 11.10
CA PRO A 237 16.08 -12.88 9.65
C PRO A 237 15.56 -14.19 9.03
N PHE A 238 14.48 -14.11 8.24
CA PHE A 238 13.85 -15.32 7.69
C PHE A 238 13.47 -15.25 6.21
N TRP A 239 13.33 -14.06 5.62
CA TRP A 239 12.92 -13.87 4.23
C TRP A 239 13.43 -12.56 3.64
N VAL A 240 13.80 -12.58 2.35
CA VAL A 240 14.28 -11.43 1.59
C VAL A 240 13.60 -11.40 0.22
N CYS A 241 13.10 -10.23 -0.20
CA CYS A 241 12.69 -9.97 -1.58
C CYS A 241 13.81 -9.29 -2.36
N ALA A 242 14.27 -9.91 -3.44
CA ALA A 242 15.08 -9.27 -4.48
C ALA A 242 14.17 -8.92 -5.67
N THR A 243 14.26 -7.69 -6.16
CA THR A 243 13.42 -7.14 -7.24
C THR A 243 14.20 -7.08 -8.54
N LEU A 244 13.74 -7.81 -9.56
CA LEU A 244 14.26 -7.73 -10.92
C LEU A 244 13.30 -6.90 -11.78
N GLY A 245 13.65 -5.63 -12.00
CA GLY A 245 12.81 -4.65 -12.68
C GLY A 245 11.87 -3.91 -11.72
N SER A 246 12.46 -3.08 -10.85
CA SER A 246 11.77 -2.23 -9.88
C SER A 246 10.65 -1.39 -10.50
N THR A 247 9.62 -1.07 -9.71
CA THR A 247 8.42 -0.41 -10.27
C THR A 247 8.70 1.03 -10.69
N GLY A 248 9.60 1.73 -9.99
CA GLY A 248 9.98 3.10 -10.31
C GLY A 248 10.69 3.23 -11.66
N SER A 249 11.80 2.52 -11.83
CA SER A 249 12.82 2.75 -12.87
C SER A 249 13.22 1.50 -13.67
N VAL A 250 12.73 0.31 -13.32
CA VAL A 250 13.25 -0.99 -13.79
C VAL A 250 14.73 -1.16 -13.41
N ALA A 251 15.06 -0.82 -12.15
CA ALA A 251 16.31 -1.22 -11.51
C ALA A 251 16.32 -2.73 -11.20
N PHE A 252 17.50 -3.31 -10.98
CA PHE A 252 17.68 -4.73 -10.67
C PHE A 252 18.53 -4.89 -9.43
N ASP A 253 17.98 -5.53 -8.40
CA ASP A 253 18.72 -5.89 -7.19
C ASP A 253 19.80 -6.95 -7.51
N ASN A 254 20.97 -6.87 -6.86
CA ASN A 254 22.11 -7.75 -7.18
C ASN A 254 21.91 -9.16 -6.59
N LEU A 255 21.21 -10.00 -7.36
CA LEU A 255 20.74 -11.31 -6.92
C LEU A 255 21.85 -12.26 -6.46
N LYS A 256 23.04 -12.18 -7.07
CA LYS A 256 24.22 -12.96 -6.67
C LYS A 256 24.70 -12.60 -5.26
N GLU A 257 24.95 -11.32 -5.02
CA GLU A 257 25.37 -10.79 -3.71
C GLU A 257 24.32 -11.04 -2.63
N ILE A 258 23.04 -10.86 -2.96
CA ILE A 258 21.92 -11.11 -2.06
C ILE A 258 21.81 -12.60 -1.72
N GLY A 259 21.97 -13.48 -2.73
CA GLY A 259 21.95 -14.92 -2.54
C GLY A 259 23.03 -15.43 -1.59
N ASP A 260 24.27 -14.93 -1.69
CA ASP A 260 25.34 -15.27 -0.75
C ASP A 260 24.99 -14.91 0.71
N VAL A 261 24.31 -13.78 0.93
CA VAL A 261 23.85 -13.36 2.27
C VAL A 261 22.66 -14.19 2.74
N CYS A 262 21.69 -14.49 1.86
CA CYS A 262 20.54 -15.34 2.19
C CYS A 262 20.97 -16.75 2.60
N GLU A 263 21.81 -17.41 1.81
CA GLU A 263 22.34 -18.76 2.11
C GLU A 263 23.14 -18.78 3.41
N LYS A 264 24.05 -17.81 3.60
CA LYS A 264 24.86 -17.66 4.84
C LYS A 264 24.01 -17.49 6.10
N HIS A 265 22.88 -16.80 6.01
CA HIS A 265 22.05 -16.47 7.18
C HIS A 265 20.81 -17.36 7.37
N GLY A 266 20.53 -18.25 6.41
CA GLY A 266 19.38 -19.17 6.43
C GLY A 266 18.05 -18.51 6.05
N ALA A 267 18.07 -17.36 5.40
CA ALA A 267 16.88 -16.60 5.03
C ALA A 267 16.38 -16.98 3.64
N TRP A 268 15.06 -17.16 3.48
CA TRP A 268 14.42 -17.48 2.21
C TRP A 268 14.60 -16.35 1.20
N LEU A 269 15.08 -16.67 -0.01
CA LEU A 269 15.21 -15.70 -1.09
C LEU A 269 14.04 -15.80 -2.08
N HIS A 270 13.17 -14.79 -2.08
CA HIS A 270 12.14 -14.59 -3.09
C HIS A 270 12.59 -13.58 -4.14
N VAL A 271 12.36 -13.88 -5.41
CA VAL A 271 12.62 -12.97 -6.54
C VAL A 271 11.31 -12.49 -7.14
N ASP A 272 10.99 -11.21 -6.97
CA ASP A 272 9.93 -10.52 -7.71
C ASP A 272 10.49 -9.99 -9.03
N ALA A 273 10.18 -10.67 -10.13
CA ALA A 273 10.49 -10.25 -11.48
C ALA A 273 9.24 -9.81 -12.25
N ALA A 274 8.17 -9.36 -11.58
CA ALA A 274 6.82 -9.19 -12.15
C ALA A 274 6.76 -8.62 -13.57
N TYR A 275 7.53 -7.56 -13.88
CA TYR A 275 7.66 -7.01 -15.23
C TYR A 275 8.83 -7.62 -16.03
N ALA A 276 10.06 -7.56 -15.50
CA ALA A 276 11.25 -7.93 -16.27
C ALA A 276 11.36 -9.43 -16.58
N GLY A 277 10.66 -10.29 -15.83
CA GLY A 277 10.66 -11.75 -16.01
C GLY A 277 10.29 -12.19 -17.43
N SER A 278 9.40 -11.46 -18.12
CA SER A 278 9.11 -11.70 -19.54
C SER A 278 10.36 -11.58 -20.41
N ALA A 279 11.25 -10.62 -20.10
CA ALA A 279 12.43 -10.34 -20.91
C ALA A 279 13.46 -11.46 -20.90
N PHE A 280 13.51 -12.29 -19.84
CA PHE A 280 14.43 -13.44 -19.74
C PHE A 280 14.12 -14.56 -20.76
N ALA A 281 12.99 -14.48 -21.47
CA ALA A 281 12.77 -15.24 -22.69
C ALA A 281 13.83 -14.98 -23.77
N CYS A 282 14.44 -13.80 -23.77
CA CYS A 282 15.57 -13.40 -24.61
C CYS A 282 16.90 -13.63 -23.86
N PRO A 283 17.82 -14.49 -24.35
CA PRO A 283 19.06 -14.82 -23.62
C PRO A 283 19.92 -13.63 -23.24
N GLU A 284 19.95 -12.57 -24.05
CA GLU A 284 20.74 -11.36 -23.81
C GLU A 284 20.36 -10.60 -22.52
N PHE A 285 19.12 -10.73 -22.04
CA PHE A 285 18.66 -10.07 -20.80
C PHE A 285 18.83 -10.96 -19.56
N ARG A 286 19.25 -12.22 -19.70
CA ARG A 286 19.38 -13.16 -18.56
C ARG A 286 20.55 -12.85 -17.62
N HIS A 287 21.43 -11.90 -17.96
CA HIS A 287 22.53 -11.49 -17.09
C HIS A 287 22.04 -10.92 -15.74
N TRP A 288 20.86 -10.29 -15.72
CA TRP A 288 20.19 -9.86 -14.48
C TRP A 288 19.65 -11.02 -13.62
N MET A 289 19.75 -12.28 -14.06
CA MET A 289 19.43 -13.48 -13.26
C MET A 289 20.67 -14.17 -12.67
N GLU A 290 21.88 -13.59 -12.73
CA GLU A 290 23.06 -14.20 -12.10
C GLU A 290 22.84 -14.34 -10.58
N GLY A 291 22.85 -15.56 -10.05
CA GLY A 291 22.45 -15.87 -8.65
C GLY A 291 21.08 -16.55 -8.50
N ILE A 292 20.29 -16.72 -9.58
CA ILE A 292 18.94 -17.31 -9.52
C ILE A 292 18.91 -18.75 -8.98
N GLU A 293 20.01 -19.49 -9.09
CA GLU A 293 20.18 -20.82 -8.50
C GLU A 293 20.11 -20.82 -6.96
N LYS A 294 20.34 -19.68 -6.32
CA LYS A 294 20.27 -19.50 -4.86
C LYS A 294 18.86 -19.18 -4.37
N ALA A 295 17.95 -18.73 -5.23
CA ALA A 295 16.59 -18.37 -4.85
C ALA A 295 15.76 -19.58 -4.38
N ASP A 296 14.98 -19.43 -3.31
CA ASP A 296 13.97 -20.40 -2.90
C ASP A 296 12.69 -20.26 -3.73
N SER A 297 12.38 -19.06 -4.25
CA SER A 297 11.24 -18.83 -5.16
C SER A 297 11.44 -17.68 -6.15
N PHE A 298 10.80 -17.79 -7.32
CA PHE A 298 10.83 -16.79 -8.40
C PHE A 298 9.42 -16.57 -8.93
N ALA A 299 8.99 -15.31 -9.11
CA ALA A 299 7.69 -14.99 -9.66
C ALA A 299 7.77 -13.92 -10.77
N PHE A 300 6.97 -14.05 -11.82
CA PHE A 300 6.68 -12.95 -12.74
C PHE A 300 5.27 -13.00 -13.33
N ASN A 301 4.85 -11.93 -14.02
CA ASN A 301 3.54 -11.85 -14.66
C ASN A 301 3.64 -12.06 -16.18
N PRO A 302 3.28 -13.24 -16.71
CA PRO A 302 2.82 -13.37 -18.09
C PRO A 302 1.75 -12.32 -18.44
N SER A 303 0.89 -12.00 -17.46
CA SER A 303 -0.13 -10.95 -17.55
C SER A 303 0.35 -9.50 -17.58
N LYS A 304 1.66 -9.23 -17.51
CA LYS A 304 2.21 -7.92 -17.87
C LYS A 304 2.61 -7.88 -19.35
N TRP A 305 3.74 -8.51 -19.69
CA TRP A 305 4.44 -8.27 -20.95
C TRP A 305 4.61 -9.53 -21.84
N LEU A 306 3.94 -10.64 -21.50
CA LEU A 306 3.95 -11.88 -22.29
C LEU A 306 2.70 -12.07 -23.17
N MET A 307 1.86 -11.03 -23.30
CA MET A 307 0.62 -11.02 -24.10
C MET A 307 -0.46 -12.03 -23.67
N VAL A 308 -0.37 -12.57 -22.44
CA VAL A 308 -1.44 -13.36 -21.80
C VAL A 308 -2.36 -12.37 -21.07
N ASN A 309 -3.68 -12.37 -21.31
CA ASN A 309 -4.59 -11.45 -20.65
C ASN A 309 -4.61 -11.68 -19.13
N PHE A 310 -4.75 -10.59 -18.37
CA PHE A 310 -4.92 -10.65 -16.92
C PHE A 310 -6.15 -11.52 -16.53
N ASP A 311 -6.10 -12.33 -15.47
CA ASP A 311 -4.93 -12.65 -14.63
C ASP A 311 -4.12 -13.85 -15.13
N CYS A 312 -2.80 -13.78 -14.94
CA CYS A 312 -1.86 -14.89 -15.08
C CYS A 312 -0.52 -14.48 -14.46
N THR A 313 -0.16 -15.07 -13.32
CA THR A 313 1.14 -14.90 -12.65
C THR A 313 1.80 -16.25 -12.51
N ALA A 314 3.05 -16.37 -12.94
CA ALA A 314 3.82 -17.60 -12.88
C ALA A 314 4.75 -17.56 -11.65
N LEU A 315 4.50 -18.42 -10.66
CA LEU A 315 5.34 -18.61 -9.46
C LEU A 315 6.03 -19.97 -9.56
N TRP A 316 7.33 -20.01 -9.27
CA TRP A 316 8.08 -21.23 -9.02
C TRP A 316 8.69 -21.25 -7.62
N VAL A 317 8.83 -22.45 -7.07
CA VAL A 317 9.51 -22.72 -5.80
C VAL A 317 10.54 -23.83 -5.98
N LYS A 318 11.66 -23.72 -5.25
CA LYS A 318 12.77 -24.69 -5.21
C LYS A 318 12.45 -25.89 -4.32
N ASP A 319 11.56 -25.70 -3.35
CA ASP A 319 10.95 -26.75 -2.53
C ASP A 319 9.45 -26.46 -2.37
N SER A 320 8.62 -27.34 -2.92
CA SER A 320 7.16 -27.25 -2.86
C SER A 320 6.56 -27.80 -1.55
N THR A 321 7.33 -28.56 -0.76
CA THR A 321 6.89 -29.05 0.55
C THR A 321 6.74 -27.90 1.57
N ALA A 322 7.49 -26.80 1.38
CA ALA A 322 7.34 -25.57 2.14
C ALA A 322 6.02 -24.82 1.85
N LEU A 323 5.49 -24.93 0.62
CA LEU A 323 4.13 -24.49 0.34
C LEU A 323 3.13 -25.45 0.98
N HIS A 324 3.30 -26.77 0.79
CA HIS A 324 2.40 -27.79 1.32
C HIS A 324 2.15 -27.61 2.83
N ARG A 325 3.21 -27.56 3.64
CA ARG A 325 3.16 -27.38 5.10
C ARG A 325 2.51 -26.06 5.56
N THR A 326 2.32 -25.10 4.66
CA THR A 326 1.70 -23.79 4.95
C THR A 326 0.22 -23.75 4.63
N PHE A 327 -0.23 -24.53 3.64
CA PHE A 327 -1.60 -24.48 3.11
C PHE A 327 -2.36 -25.82 3.21
N ASN A 328 -1.74 -26.88 3.76
CA ASN A 328 -2.36 -28.20 3.98
C ASN A 328 -3.63 -28.10 4.83
N VAL A 329 -4.74 -28.55 4.24
CA VAL A 329 -6.02 -28.78 4.90
C VAL A 329 -6.64 -30.04 4.32
N ASN A 330 -6.89 -31.04 5.18
CA ASN A 330 -7.19 -32.41 4.74
C ASN A 330 -8.60 -32.89 5.15
N PRO A 331 -9.69 -32.28 4.62
CA PRO A 331 -11.06 -32.73 4.84
C PRO A 331 -11.40 -33.93 3.95
N ILE A 332 -12.24 -34.84 4.46
CA ILE A 332 -12.58 -36.10 3.77
C ILE A 332 -13.24 -35.91 2.39
N TYR A 333 -13.84 -34.74 2.12
CA TYR A 333 -14.55 -34.44 0.86
C TYR A 333 -13.64 -33.95 -0.28
N LEU A 334 -12.34 -33.76 -0.07
CA LEU A 334 -11.37 -33.46 -1.14
C LEU A 334 -10.56 -34.68 -1.61
N ARG A 335 -10.55 -35.76 -0.81
CA ARG A 335 -9.73 -36.96 -1.03
C ARG A 335 -10.17 -37.83 -2.20
N HIS A 336 -9.21 -38.50 -2.82
CA HIS A 336 -9.45 -39.44 -3.92
C HIS A 336 -8.35 -40.50 -4.08
N GLU A 337 -8.54 -41.49 -4.97
CA GLU A 337 -7.62 -42.63 -5.11
C GLU A 337 -6.20 -42.26 -5.59
N ASN A 338 -6.00 -41.04 -6.11
CA ASN A 338 -4.71 -40.51 -6.60
C ASN A 338 -4.03 -39.48 -5.67
N SER A 339 -4.58 -39.25 -4.47
CA SER A 339 -4.03 -38.29 -3.51
C SER A 339 -2.58 -38.65 -3.17
N GLY A 340 -1.71 -37.65 -3.11
CA GLY A 340 -0.26 -37.84 -2.88
C GLY A 340 0.53 -38.49 -4.04
N LYS A 341 -0.11 -38.83 -5.17
CA LYS A 341 0.55 -39.45 -6.35
C LYS A 341 0.62 -38.53 -7.57
N ALA A 342 -0.37 -37.66 -7.75
CA ALA A 342 -0.47 -36.69 -8.85
C ALA A 342 -0.45 -35.26 -8.28
N ILE A 343 -0.34 -34.22 -9.11
CA ILE A 343 -0.33 -32.83 -8.61
C ILE A 343 -1.75 -32.32 -8.31
N ASP A 344 -2.29 -32.69 -7.14
CA ASP A 344 -3.34 -31.91 -6.49
C ASP A 344 -2.78 -30.55 -6.06
N TYR A 345 -3.62 -29.52 -6.04
CA TYR A 345 -3.24 -28.20 -5.53
C TYR A 345 -3.78 -27.96 -4.11
N MET A 346 -4.66 -28.84 -3.59
CA MET A 346 -5.20 -28.85 -2.23
C MET A 346 -5.68 -30.26 -1.74
N ASP A 347 -4.81 -31.26 -1.56
CA ASP A 347 -5.12 -32.48 -0.76
C ASP A 347 -3.85 -33.17 -0.16
N GLY A 348 -3.99 -34.13 0.77
CA GLY A 348 -2.85 -34.89 1.37
C GLY A 348 -3.20 -36.29 1.88
N ASP A 349 -2.22 -37.22 1.98
CA ASP A 349 -2.48 -38.67 2.15
C ASP A 349 -1.63 -39.41 3.24
N LYS A 350 -1.95 -40.69 3.50
CA LYS A 350 -1.47 -41.54 4.62
C LYS A 350 -0.32 -42.51 4.28
N LYS A 351 0.45 -42.82 5.34
CA LYS A 351 1.17 -44.10 5.65
C LYS A 351 1.60 -45.00 4.48
N ILE A 352 2.91 -44.98 4.16
CA ILE A 352 3.65 -46.13 3.60
C ILE A 352 4.47 -46.79 4.74
N LYS A 353 4.86 -48.07 4.57
CA LYS A 353 5.47 -48.91 5.63
C LYS A 353 6.88 -48.43 6.06
N LYS A 354 7.22 -48.69 7.33
CA LYS A 354 8.55 -48.38 7.91
C LYS A 354 9.64 -49.35 7.45
N ASN A 355 10.82 -48.82 7.16
CA ASN A 355 12.10 -49.50 7.38
C ASN A 355 12.85 -48.83 8.57
N PRO A 356 13.81 -49.50 9.24
CA PRO A 356 14.58 -48.91 10.34
C PRO A 356 15.62 -47.89 9.86
N LEU A 357 15.81 -46.80 10.60
CA LEU A 357 16.82 -45.77 10.31
C LEU A 357 18.17 -46.11 10.99
N ARG A 358 19.29 -45.91 10.27
CA ARG A 358 20.63 -45.76 10.89
C ARG A 358 20.57 -44.58 11.88
N LYS A 359 21.12 -44.74 13.09
CA LYS A 359 21.31 -43.63 14.03
C LYS A 359 22.64 -42.94 13.78
N ILE A 360 22.62 -41.61 13.76
CA ILE A 360 23.81 -40.77 13.89
C ILE A 360 23.65 -40.01 15.22
N ASN A 361 24.61 -40.18 16.13
CA ASN A 361 24.63 -39.45 17.40
C ASN A 361 25.55 -38.24 17.27
N ILE A 362 25.07 -37.05 17.63
CA ILE A 362 25.89 -35.83 17.72
C ILE A 362 25.80 -35.34 19.17
N ASN A 363 26.93 -35.40 19.89
CA ASN A 363 27.06 -34.80 21.22
C ASN A 363 27.60 -33.38 21.09
N ILE A 364 27.00 -32.43 21.81
CA ILE A 364 27.44 -31.02 21.84
C ILE A 364 27.88 -30.65 23.24
N THR A 365 29.20 -30.52 23.45
CA THR A 365 29.78 -29.94 24.67
C THR A 365 31.03 -29.14 24.32
N GLY A 366 30.90 -27.80 24.23
CA GLY A 366 32.04 -26.88 24.16
C GLY A 366 32.69 -26.69 22.78
N THR A 367 32.22 -25.68 22.05
CA THR A 367 32.94 -24.88 21.02
C THR A 367 33.60 -25.54 19.79
N ASP A 368 33.78 -26.87 19.71
CA ASP A 368 34.34 -27.54 18.53
C ASP A 368 33.46 -28.69 18.00
N LEU A 369 33.62 -29.01 16.71
CA LEU A 369 32.82 -29.98 15.97
C LEU A 369 33.70 -31.04 15.30
N THR A 370 33.51 -32.31 15.64
CA THR A 370 34.15 -33.47 15.00
C THR A 370 33.13 -34.55 14.67
N ILE A 371 33.26 -35.14 13.48
CA ILE A 371 32.38 -36.21 12.96
C ILE A 371 33.23 -37.47 12.75
N THR A 372 32.71 -38.62 13.19
CA THR A 372 33.29 -39.95 12.93
C THR A 372 32.19 -40.89 12.46
N ASN A 373 32.48 -41.68 11.42
CA ASN A 373 31.60 -42.73 10.92
C ASN A 373 32.17 -44.09 11.29
N ASP A 374 31.32 -44.97 11.84
CA ASP A 374 31.59 -46.40 11.95
C ASP A 374 30.80 -47.14 10.86
N ASP A 375 31.50 -47.88 9.98
CA ASP A 375 30.91 -48.77 8.98
C ASP A 375 31.51 -50.18 9.15
N GLU A 376 30.67 -51.19 9.41
CA GLU A 376 31.09 -52.60 9.43
C GLU A 376 29.91 -53.57 9.20
N PHE A 377 30.10 -54.58 8.33
CA PHE A 377 29.28 -55.79 8.04
C PHE A 377 27.79 -55.63 7.60
N SER A 378 27.19 -56.50 6.77
CA SER A 378 27.68 -57.51 5.80
C SER A 378 26.52 -58.02 4.88
N ASP A 379 26.84 -58.82 3.86
CA ASP A 379 25.93 -59.38 2.85
C ASP A 379 25.09 -60.62 3.30
N GLU A 380 24.37 -61.21 2.32
CA GLU A 380 23.40 -62.34 2.35
C GLU A 380 21.96 -61.94 2.78
N GLU A 381 20.87 -62.50 2.24
CA GLU A 381 20.67 -63.76 1.47
C GLU A 381 19.71 -63.56 0.25
N ASN A 382 19.27 -64.64 -0.44
CA ASN A 382 18.90 -64.59 -1.87
C ASN A 382 17.64 -65.37 -2.32
N ALA A 383 16.95 -64.82 -3.34
CA ALA A 383 16.15 -65.51 -4.39
C ALA A 383 14.77 -66.18 -4.14
N THR A 384 14.12 -66.48 -5.28
CA THR A 384 12.86 -67.24 -5.54
C THR A 384 11.53 -66.49 -5.32
N ALA A 385 10.47 -66.65 -6.14
CA ALA A 385 10.24 -67.55 -7.30
C ALA A 385 9.37 -66.91 -8.41
N ASN A 386 9.25 -67.63 -9.54
CA ASN A 386 8.35 -67.41 -10.69
C ASN A 386 6.84 -67.66 -10.33
N GLU A 387 5.81 -67.64 -11.21
CA GLU A 387 5.66 -67.46 -12.68
C GLU A 387 4.51 -66.42 -12.91
N GLU A 388 3.61 -66.35 -13.90
CA GLU A 388 3.15 -67.15 -15.07
C GLU A 388 2.64 -66.18 -16.18
N ILE A 389 2.37 -66.68 -17.39
CA ILE A 389 1.66 -65.97 -18.48
C ILE A 389 0.61 -66.92 -19.06
N ASN A 390 -0.58 -66.40 -19.42
CA ASN A 390 -1.51 -67.11 -20.30
C ASN A 390 -2.26 -66.16 -21.26
N GLU A 391 -2.59 -66.66 -22.44
CA GLU A 391 -3.14 -65.90 -23.58
C GLU A 391 -4.65 -66.17 -23.78
N HIS A 392 -5.37 -65.27 -24.46
CA HIS A 392 -6.25 -65.62 -25.60
C HIS A 392 -6.82 -64.37 -26.31
N SER A 393 -7.60 -64.59 -27.38
CA SER A 393 -7.72 -63.70 -28.55
C SER A 393 -9.16 -63.45 -29.04
N ASP A 394 -9.34 -62.32 -29.72
CA ASP A 394 -10.35 -61.97 -30.75
C ASP A 394 -11.85 -62.29 -30.53
N SER A 395 -12.67 -61.23 -30.51
CA SER A 395 -13.73 -61.01 -31.52
C SER A 395 -14.39 -59.62 -31.35
N SER A 396 -15.26 -59.26 -32.31
CA SER A 396 -15.77 -57.90 -32.56
C SER A 396 -17.15 -57.60 -31.97
N ASP A 397 -17.41 -56.29 -31.79
CA ASP A 397 -18.72 -55.60 -31.78
C ASP A 397 -19.85 -56.14 -30.89
N ASP A 398 -20.23 -55.36 -29.87
CA ASP A 398 -21.65 -55.07 -29.65
C ASP A 398 -21.86 -53.67 -29.02
N LEU A 399 -23.04 -53.08 -29.23
CA LEU A 399 -23.35 -51.68 -28.89
C LEU A 399 -24.49 -51.56 -27.86
N TYR A 400 -24.17 -50.98 -26.70
CA TYR A 400 -25.08 -50.56 -25.60
C TYR A 400 -25.85 -51.66 -24.84
N GLY A 401 -25.30 -52.04 -23.68
CA GLY A 401 -25.93 -52.83 -22.61
C GLY A 401 -24.84 -53.54 -21.77
N ASP A 402 -24.91 -53.68 -20.45
CA ASP A 402 -25.85 -53.14 -19.45
C ASP A 402 -25.07 -52.92 -18.11
N ASP A 403 -25.73 -52.42 -17.06
CA ASP A 403 -25.19 -52.02 -15.74
C ASP A 403 -23.93 -52.73 -15.19
N GLY A 404 -23.03 -51.97 -14.54
CA GLY A 404 -22.23 -52.55 -13.44
C GLY A 404 -20.90 -51.90 -13.01
N ASN A 405 -20.14 -51.23 -13.88
CA ASN A 405 -18.74 -50.87 -13.56
C ASN A 405 -18.31 -49.45 -13.99
N LEU A 406 -18.52 -48.48 -13.09
CA LEU A 406 -17.80 -47.20 -13.10
C LEU A 406 -16.46 -47.37 -12.34
N PRO A 407 -15.29 -47.22 -12.98
CA PRO A 407 -14.02 -47.25 -12.25
C PRO A 407 -13.90 -46.03 -11.31
N GLY A 408 -13.52 -46.29 -10.05
CA GLY A 408 -13.18 -45.24 -9.07
C GLY A 408 -14.24 -44.88 -8.01
N TYR A 409 -15.48 -45.40 -8.09
CA TYR A 409 -16.53 -45.05 -7.11
C TYR A 409 -16.93 -46.15 -6.11
N ASN A 410 -16.62 -47.43 -6.38
CA ASN A 410 -17.11 -48.57 -5.59
C ASN A 410 -16.33 -48.88 -4.30
N LYS A 411 -15.56 -47.92 -3.73
CA LYS A 411 -14.78 -48.10 -2.49
C LYS A 411 -14.91 -46.91 -1.54
N ILE A 412 -15.93 -46.95 -0.70
CA ILE A 412 -16.07 -46.03 0.45
C ILE A 412 -14.91 -46.28 1.42
N SER A 413 -14.08 -45.27 1.65
CA SER A 413 -12.90 -45.37 2.52
C SER A 413 -13.29 -45.50 4.01
N PRO A 414 -12.87 -46.57 4.73
CA PRO A 414 -13.20 -46.76 6.15
C PRO A 414 -12.34 -45.85 7.05
N GLY A 415 -12.83 -44.62 7.34
CA GLY A 415 -12.01 -43.57 7.96
C GLY A 415 -12.52 -42.88 9.24
N CYS A 416 -13.77 -43.09 9.67
CA CYS A 416 -14.44 -42.19 10.62
C CYS A 416 -14.13 -42.41 12.13
N GLN A 417 -13.00 -43.02 12.52
CA GLN A 417 -12.70 -43.33 13.93
C GLN A 417 -11.24 -43.10 14.39
N GLU A 418 -10.30 -42.70 13.53
CA GLU A 418 -8.93 -42.39 13.98
C GLU A 418 -8.81 -40.92 14.48
N LYS A 419 -8.15 -40.72 15.63
CA LYS A 419 -7.73 -39.37 16.07
C LYS A 419 -6.64 -38.82 15.15
N PRO A 420 -6.59 -37.49 14.87
CA PRO A 420 -5.50 -36.90 14.12
C PRO A 420 -4.17 -37.07 14.87
N GLN A 421 -3.11 -37.40 14.12
CA GLN A 421 -1.73 -37.43 14.58
C GLN A 421 -0.92 -36.49 13.68
N LEU A 422 0.10 -35.84 14.25
CA LEU A 422 0.97 -34.91 13.53
C LEU A 422 1.87 -35.63 12.51
N GLU A 423 2.31 -34.87 11.51
CA GLU A 423 2.98 -35.33 10.29
C GLU A 423 4.38 -35.92 10.52
N ASP A 424 4.88 -36.64 9.53
CA ASP A 424 6.16 -37.33 9.54
C ASP A 424 7.10 -36.69 8.50
N PRO A 425 8.12 -35.93 8.92
CA PRO A 425 8.92 -35.10 8.02
C PRO A 425 9.81 -35.87 7.05
N THR A 426 9.79 -37.21 7.07
CA THR A 426 10.56 -38.06 6.16
C THR A 426 9.83 -38.47 4.88
N LYS A 427 8.53 -38.14 4.74
CA LYS A 427 7.76 -38.44 3.52
C LYS A 427 7.83 -37.31 2.49
N LYS A 428 7.82 -37.71 1.20
CA LYS A 428 7.69 -36.78 0.07
C LYS A 428 6.21 -36.46 -0.17
N GLU A 429 5.65 -35.68 0.75
CA GLU A 429 4.29 -35.13 0.68
C GLU A 429 4.30 -33.88 -0.21
N PHE A 430 3.63 -33.95 -1.35
CA PHE A 430 3.40 -32.81 -2.24
C PHE A 430 2.05 -32.13 -1.88
N LEU A 431 1.57 -31.15 -2.68
CA LEU A 431 0.12 -30.91 -2.96
C LEU A 431 -0.73 -29.80 -2.28
N HIS A 432 -0.15 -28.74 -1.71
CA HIS A 432 -0.92 -27.53 -1.33
C HIS A 432 -0.15 -26.24 -1.66
N TRP A 433 -0.43 -25.57 -2.80
CA TRP A 433 0.48 -24.53 -3.39
C TRP A 433 -0.11 -23.12 -3.55
N GLN A 434 -1.31 -22.82 -3.03
CA GLN A 434 -1.96 -21.50 -3.16
C GLN A 434 -2.89 -21.18 -1.98
N ILE A 435 -3.32 -19.92 -1.85
CA ILE A 435 -4.18 -19.44 -0.74
C ILE A 435 -5.65 -19.89 -0.88
N PRO A 436 -6.35 -19.68 -2.01
CA PRO A 436 -7.73 -20.12 -2.16
C PRO A 436 -7.82 -21.62 -2.52
N LEU A 437 -8.95 -22.26 -2.18
CA LEU A 437 -9.24 -23.63 -2.65
C LEU A 437 -9.50 -23.66 -4.16
N SER A 438 -10.57 -22.98 -4.61
CA SER A 438 -11.00 -23.01 -6.01
C SER A 438 -10.01 -22.30 -6.94
N ARG A 439 -9.63 -22.99 -8.01
CA ARG A 439 -8.77 -22.47 -9.10
C ARG A 439 -9.34 -22.89 -10.45
N ARG A 440 -9.25 -21.99 -11.44
CA ARG A 440 -9.75 -22.20 -12.81
C ARG A 440 -8.61 -22.57 -13.76
N PHE A 441 -8.95 -22.97 -14.98
CA PHE A 441 -8.02 -23.50 -15.99
C PHE A 441 -7.10 -22.43 -16.65
N ARG A 442 -6.36 -21.64 -15.86
CA ARG A 442 -5.48 -20.54 -16.32
C ARG A 442 -4.43 -20.99 -17.33
N ALA A 443 -3.94 -22.22 -17.22
CA ALA A 443 -2.93 -22.80 -18.10
C ALA A 443 -3.36 -22.81 -19.58
N LEU A 444 -4.65 -22.87 -19.88
CA LEU A 444 -5.16 -22.97 -21.24
C LEU A 444 -4.82 -21.74 -22.10
N LYS A 445 -5.03 -20.52 -21.57
CA LYS A 445 -4.65 -19.28 -22.28
C LYS A 445 -3.13 -19.09 -22.39
N LEU A 446 -2.37 -19.47 -21.37
CA LEU A 446 -0.90 -19.47 -21.42
C LEU A 446 -0.39 -20.41 -22.53
N TRP A 447 -0.93 -21.63 -22.59
CA TRP A 447 -0.58 -22.64 -23.60
C TRP A 447 -0.96 -22.19 -25.02
N PHE A 448 -2.11 -21.54 -25.20
CA PHE A 448 -2.53 -20.95 -26.48
C PHE A 448 -1.54 -19.87 -26.94
N VAL A 449 -1.14 -18.95 -26.06
CA VAL A 449 -0.16 -17.89 -26.36
C VAL A 449 1.22 -18.48 -26.71
N LEU A 450 1.73 -19.40 -25.88
CA LEU A 450 3.02 -20.07 -26.11
C LEU A 450 3.05 -20.83 -27.44
N ARG A 451 1.96 -21.53 -27.81
CA ARG A 451 1.86 -22.28 -29.08
C ARG A 451 1.61 -21.38 -30.30
N SER A 452 0.84 -20.31 -30.16
CA SER A 452 0.45 -19.46 -31.29
C SER A 452 1.53 -18.45 -31.70
N TYR A 453 2.35 -17.96 -30.76
CA TYR A 453 3.46 -17.05 -31.06
C TYR A 453 4.82 -17.75 -31.15
N GLY A 454 4.99 -18.85 -30.39
CA GLY A 454 6.28 -19.48 -30.20
C GLY A 454 7.28 -18.59 -29.43
N ILE A 455 8.38 -19.19 -29.01
CA ILE A 455 9.45 -18.47 -28.29
C ILE A 455 10.02 -17.32 -29.14
N SER A 456 10.19 -17.53 -30.45
CA SER A 456 10.71 -16.51 -31.37
C SER A 456 9.77 -15.31 -31.55
N GLY A 457 8.45 -15.52 -31.59
CA GLY A 457 7.46 -14.44 -31.63
C GLY A 457 7.44 -13.61 -30.34
N ILE A 458 7.49 -14.29 -29.19
CA ILE A 458 7.59 -13.65 -27.86
C ILE A 458 8.88 -12.83 -27.74
N GLN A 459 10.03 -13.42 -28.09
CA GLN A 459 11.30 -12.70 -28.10
C GLN A 459 11.29 -11.48 -29.03
N LYS A 460 10.67 -11.58 -30.21
CA LYS A 460 10.52 -10.46 -31.15
C LYS A 460 9.69 -9.32 -30.55
N HIS A 461 8.57 -9.63 -29.88
CA HIS A 461 7.73 -8.63 -29.19
C HIS A 461 8.52 -7.86 -28.12
N ILE A 462 9.25 -8.58 -27.25
CA ILE A 462 10.08 -7.98 -26.20
C ILE A 462 11.15 -7.06 -26.80
N ARG A 463 11.92 -7.58 -27.78
CA ARG A 463 13.00 -6.84 -28.46
C ARG A 463 12.48 -5.55 -29.13
N GLU A 464 11.31 -5.61 -29.77
CA GLU A 464 10.70 -4.43 -30.38
C GLU A 464 10.25 -3.40 -29.33
N GLY A 465 9.68 -3.84 -28.20
CA GLY A 465 9.34 -2.94 -27.09
C GLY A 465 10.56 -2.21 -26.51
N VAL A 466 11.69 -2.92 -26.34
CA VAL A 466 12.96 -2.30 -25.92
C VAL A 466 13.48 -1.32 -26.97
N ARG A 467 13.42 -1.68 -28.27
CA ARG A 467 13.86 -0.82 -29.38
C ARG A 467 13.04 0.46 -29.50
N LEU A 468 11.73 0.40 -29.24
CA LEU A 468 10.84 1.56 -29.22
C LEU A 468 11.13 2.45 -28.00
N ALA A 469 11.43 1.88 -26.84
CA ALA A 469 11.83 2.64 -25.67
C ALA A 469 13.20 3.33 -25.86
N GLN A 470 14.15 2.68 -26.52
CA GLN A 470 15.43 3.29 -26.97
C GLN A 470 15.19 4.47 -27.92
N LYS A 471 14.18 4.39 -28.81
CA LYS A 471 13.80 5.52 -29.67
C LYS A 471 13.25 6.69 -28.83
N PHE A 472 12.39 6.43 -27.85
CA PHE A 472 11.87 7.48 -26.96
C PHE A 472 12.99 8.11 -26.12
N GLU A 473 13.89 7.31 -25.54
CA GLU A 473 15.10 7.77 -24.85
C GLU A 473 15.93 8.74 -25.71
N ALA A 474 16.24 8.37 -26.95
CA ALA A 474 16.98 9.23 -27.88
C ALA A 474 16.23 10.53 -28.24
N LEU A 475 14.89 10.49 -28.30
CA LEU A 475 14.04 11.67 -28.53
C LEU A 475 14.03 12.63 -27.33
N VAL A 476 14.00 12.11 -26.10
CA VAL A 476 14.10 12.91 -24.86
C VAL A 476 15.48 13.55 -24.74
N LEU A 477 16.56 12.79 -24.95
CA LEU A 477 17.94 13.28 -24.86
C LEU A 477 18.27 14.35 -25.90
N ALA A 478 17.55 14.39 -27.03
CA ALA A 478 17.72 15.40 -28.07
C ALA A 478 17.05 16.76 -27.74
N ASP A 479 16.16 16.84 -26.76
CA ASP A 479 15.52 18.10 -26.34
C ASP A 479 16.13 18.62 -25.03
N PRO A 480 16.89 19.74 -25.05
CA PRO A 480 17.67 20.20 -23.90
C PRO A 480 16.81 20.61 -22.69
N ARG A 481 15.49 20.75 -22.84
CA ARG A 481 14.54 21.06 -21.76
C ARG A 481 14.30 19.90 -20.81
N PHE A 482 14.60 18.67 -21.23
CA PHE A 482 14.33 17.46 -20.46
C PHE A 482 15.62 16.78 -19.96
N GLU A 483 15.48 15.89 -19.00
CA GLU A 483 16.55 15.02 -18.51
C GLU A 483 16.00 13.64 -18.14
N ILE A 484 16.89 12.63 -18.17
CA ILE A 484 16.62 11.23 -17.79
C ILE A 484 17.42 10.96 -16.51
N PRO A 485 16.79 10.91 -15.32
CA PRO A 485 17.52 10.80 -14.05
C PRO A 485 17.99 9.38 -13.67
N GLN A 486 17.63 8.35 -14.46
CA GLN A 486 17.97 6.94 -14.25
C GLN A 486 18.09 6.22 -15.59
N THR A 487 19.03 5.27 -15.69
CA THR A 487 19.33 4.49 -16.89
C THR A 487 18.09 3.76 -17.46
N ARG A 488 17.82 3.86 -18.78
CA ARG A 488 16.70 3.12 -19.39
C ARG A 488 16.98 1.62 -19.41
N ASN A 489 16.26 0.89 -18.57
CA ASN A 489 16.19 -0.56 -18.59
C ASN A 489 14.92 -1.07 -19.28
N LEU A 490 15.09 -2.06 -20.14
CA LEU A 490 14.02 -2.69 -20.93
C LEU A 490 13.13 -1.63 -21.64
N GLY A 491 11.80 -1.71 -21.45
CA GLY A 491 10.79 -0.89 -22.13
C GLY A 491 10.29 0.34 -21.35
N LEU A 492 10.93 0.73 -20.24
CA LEU A 492 10.57 1.93 -19.47
C LEU A 492 11.64 3.02 -19.63
N VAL A 493 11.23 4.22 -20.03
CA VAL A 493 12.02 5.46 -19.87
C VAL A 493 11.44 6.28 -18.73
N VAL A 494 12.29 6.83 -17.86
CA VAL A 494 11.90 7.83 -16.86
C VAL A 494 12.53 9.18 -17.20
N PHE A 495 11.71 10.23 -17.23
CA PHE A 495 12.14 11.55 -17.67
C PHE A 495 11.43 12.67 -16.91
N ARG A 496 12.02 13.88 -16.94
CA ARG A 496 11.43 15.09 -16.33
C ARG A 496 11.80 16.34 -17.11
N LEU A 497 11.05 17.42 -16.89
CA LEU A 497 11.50 18.76 -17.27
C LEU A 497 12.57 19.23 -16.29
N LYS A 498 13.64 19.84 -16.81
CA LYS A 498 14.69 20.45 -15.99
C LYS A 498 14.12 21.57 -15.13
N GLY A 499 14.54 21.63 -13.87
CA GLY A 499 14.06 22.61 -12.88
C GLY A 499 13.20 22.01 -11.76
N ASP A 500 12.34 22.84 -11.17
CA ASP A 500 11.53 22.49 -10.01
C ASP A 500 10.47 21.41 -10.34
N ASN A 501 10.19 20.49 -9.39
CA ASN A 501 9.30 19.32 -9.62
C ASN A 501 7.90 19.69 -10.13
N THR A 502 7.39 20.86 -9.75
CA THR A 502 6.07 21.38 -10.15
C THR A 502 5.91 21.53 -11.67
N LEU A 503 6.99 21.78 -12.43
CA LEU A 503 6.95 21.81 -13.90
C LEU A 503 6.57 20.44 -14.48
N THR A 504 7.17 19.39 -13.94
CA THR A 504 6.96 17.99 -14.38
C THR A 504 5.60 17.46 -13.90
N GLU A 505 5.14 17.90 -12.72
CA GLU A 505 3.80 17.61 -12.21
C GLU A 505 2.71 18.28 -13.07
N CYS A 506 2.88 19.56 -13.43
CA CYS A 506 1.98 20.26 -14.36
C CYS A 506 1.95 19.62 -15.74
N LEU A 507 3.11 19.19 -16.27
CA LEU A 507 3.20 18.45 -17.54
C LEU A 507 2.37 17.18 -17.49
N LEU A 508 2.59 16.33 -16.47
CA LEU A 508 1.86 15.07 -16.33
C LEU A 508 0.35 15.27 -16.19
N LYS A 509 -0.08 16.24 -15.38
CA LYS A 509 -1.49 16.59 -15.21
C LYS A 509 -2.11 17.07 -16.53
N ARG A 510 -1.43 17.92 -17.29
CA ARG A 510 -1.96 18.46 -18.56
C ARG A 510 -1.99 17.39 -19.67
N LEU A 511 -1.02 16.48 -19.73
CA LEU A 511 -1.03 15.32 -20.62
C LEU A 511 -2.23 14.40 -20.34
N ASN A 512 -2.37 13.92 -19.10
CA ASN A 512 -3.49 13.05 -18.71
C ASN A 512 -4.87 13.74 -18.87
N ALA A 513 -4.95 15.07 -18.67
CA ALA A 513 -6.18 15.83 -18.88
C ALA A 513 -6.57 15.97 -20.36
N ARG A 514 -5.59 16.11 -21.28
CA ARG A 514 -5.81 16.02 -22.74
C ARG A 514 -6.20 14.59 -23.14
N GLY A 515 -5.61 13.59 -22.49
CA GLY A 515 -6.00 12.18 -22.59
C GLY A 515 -5.58 11.48 -23.87
N ASN A 516 -4.81 12.15 -24.74
CA ASN A 516 -4.20 11.58 -25.93
C ASN A 516 -3.15 10.52 -25.57
N VAL A 517 -2.41 10.77 -24.49
CA VAL A 517 -1.49 9.82 -23.85
C VAL A 517 -1.91 9.61 -22.38
N HIS A 518 -1.57 8.47 -21.80
CA HIS A 518 -1.66 8.27 -20.35
C HIS A 518 -0.32 7.86 -19.75
N ALA A 519 0.14 8.59 -18.71
CA ALA A 519 1.36 8.29 -17.96
C ALA A 519 1.16 8.49 -16.44
N VAL A 520 2.11 8.00 -15.63
CA VAL A 520 2.10 8.11 -14.16
C VAL A 520 3.48 8.53 -13.64
N PRO A 521 3.58 9.10 -12.41
CA PRO A 521 4.85 9.58 -11.91
C PRO A 521 5.64 8.51 -11.15
N ALA A 522 6.90 8.83 -10.84
CA ALA A 522 7.67 8.25 -9.74
C ALA A 522 8.46 9.35 -9.01
N CYS A 523 9.06 9.00 -7.88
CA CYS A 523 9.95 9.88 -7.11
C CYS A 523 11.23 9.13 -6.74
N PHE A 524 12.39 9.70 -7.04
CA PHE A 524 13.70 9.12 -6.71
C PHE A 524 14.50 10.10 -5.87
N LYS A 525 14.77 9.76 -4.60
CA LYS A 525 15.54 10.60 -3.65
C LYS A 525 15.06 12.09 -3.64
N GLY A 526 13.74 12.30 -3.83
CA GLY A 526 13.07 13.63 -3.88
C GLY A 526 12.81 14.20 -5.29
N ILE A 527 13.34 13.58 -6.35
CA ILE A 527 13.20 14.01 -7.74
C ILE A 527 11.92 13.43 -8.35
N TYR A 528 10.97 14.27 -8.74
CA TYR A 528 9.74 13.85 -9.42
C TYR A 528 10.01 13.61 -10.91
N VAL A 529 9.53 12.47 -11.43
CA VAL A 529 9.67 12.05 -12.84
C VAL A 529 8.34 11.57 -13.42
N ILE A 530 8.24 11.58 -14.75
CA ILE A 530 7.22 10.86 -15.51
C ILE A 530 7.80 9.52 -15.95
N ARG A 531 7.00 8.45 -15.82
CA ARG A 531 7.31 7.12 -16.36
C ARG A 531 6.64 6.95 -17.72
N PHE A 532 7.43 6.62 -18.75
CA PHE A 532 6.96 6.30 -20.10
C PHE A 532 7.28 4.84 -20.41
N THR A 533 6.28 3.96 -20.26
CA THR A 533 6.41 2.53 -20.60
C THR A 533 5.91 2.27 -22.02
N VAL A 534 6.67 1.53 -22.83
CA VAL A 534 6.16 0.98 -24.10
C VAL A 534 5.29 -0.23 -23.79
N THR A 535 4.02 -0.21 -24.21
CA THR A 535 3.03 -1.23 -23.85
C THR A 535 2.57 -2.08 -25.05
N SER A 536 1.63 -1.58 -25.85
CA SER A 536 0.83 -2.37 -26.81
C SER A 536 1.71 -3.16 -27.79
N PRO A 537 1.39 -4.42 -28.11
CA PRO A 537 2.15 -5.20 -29.10
C PRO A 537 2.04 -4.65 -30.54
N ARG A 538 1.13 -3.68 -30.76
CA ARG A 538 0.98 -2.93 -32.01
C ARG A 538 1.66 -1.56 -32.02
N THR A 539 2.37 -1.16 -30.95
CA THR A 539 3.08 0.13 -30.90
C THR A 539 4.12 0.19 -32.01
N THR A 540 4.18 1.32 -32.73
CA THR A 540 5.03 1.54 -33.90
C THR A 540 6.03 2.66 -33.68
N ASN A 541 6.92 2.83 -34.65
CA ASN A 541 7.78 4.01 -34.74
C ASN A 541 7.01 5.34 -34.90
N GLN A 542 5.75 5.32 -35.34
CA GLN A 542 4.95 6.54 -35.52
C GLN A 542 4.27 6.94 -34.21
N ASP A 543 3.63 6.01 -33.50
CA ASP A 543 2.99 6.28 -32.20
C ASP A 543 3.97 7.01 -31.25
N ILE A 544 5.18 6.44 -31.07
CA ILE A 544 6.28 7.01 -30.26
C ILE A 544 6.69 8.44 -30.68
N LEU A 545 6.55 8.82 -31.95
CA LEU A 545 6.82 10.19 -32.41
C LEU A 545 5.67 11.13 -32.05
N ASP A 546 4.43 10.68 -32.16
CA ASP A 546 3.24 11.49 -31.89
C ASP A 546 3.05 11.69 -30.38
N ASP A 547 3.29 10.66 -29.57
CA ASP A 547 3.35 10.74 -28.10
C ASP A 547 4.42 11.76 -27.65
N TRP A 548 5.59 11.73 -28.29
CA TRP A 548 6.66 12.71 -28.03
C TRP A 548 6.33 14.12 -28.55
N ASN A 549 5.59 14.24 -29.65
CA ASN A 549 5.12 15.52 -30.17
C ASN A 549 4.11 16.16 -29.21
N GLU A 550 3.19 15.38 -28.62
CA GLU A 550 2.28 15.84 -27.57
C GLU A 550 3.08 16.28 -26.32
N VAL A 551 4.02 15.47 -25.82
CA VAL A 551 4.89 15.83 -24.68
C VAL A 551 5.64 17.15 -24.91
N LYS A 552 6.26 17.35 -26.08
CA LYS A 552 6.91 18.62 -26.44
C LYS A 552 5.93 19.79 -26.56
N THR A 553 4.74 19.57 -27.10
CA THR A 553 3.73 20.62 -27.30
C THR A 553 3.23 21.13 -25.95
N VAL A 554 2.76 20.21 -25.10
CA VAL A 554 2.28 20.48 -23.74
C VAL A 554 3.39 21.11 -22.87
N SER A 555 4.64 20.69 -23.03
CA SER A 555 5.77 21.32 -22.32
C SER A 555 6.05 22.75 -22.82
N SER A 556 5.85 23.02 -24.10
CA SER A 556 6.02 24.38 -24.66
C SER A 556 4.94 25.32 -24.15
N GLU A 557 3.68 24.86 -24.11
CA GLU A 557 2.55 25.58 -23.49
C GLU A 557 2.86 25.94 -22.03
N ILE A 558 3.28 24.96 -21.22
CA ILE A 558 3.55 25.16 -19.78
C ILE A 558 4.72 26.13 -19.54
N LEU A 559 5.78 26.05 -20.33
CA LEU A 559 6.92 26.96 -20.19
C LEU A 559 6.56 28.39 -20.62
N LEU A 560 5.69 28.56 -21.61
CA LEU A 560 5.14 29.87 -22.01
C LEU A 560 4.18 30.42 -20.94
N ASP A 561 3.30 29.60 -20.36
CA ASP A 561 2.37 29.99 -19.29
C ASP A 561 3.10 30.49 -18.04
N ILE A 562 4.25 29.89 -17.70
CA ILE A 562 4.98 30.13 -16.45
C ILE A 562 6.06 31.21 -16.59
N PHE A 563 6.75 31.29 -17.74
CA PHE A 563 7.88 32.19 -17.94
C PHE A 563 7.61 33.30 -18.97
N GLY A 564 6.54 33.21 -19.75
CA GLY A 564 6.25 34.14 -20.84
C GLY A 564 7.19 33.99 -22.04
N ALA A 565 7.05 34.93 -22.98
CA ALA A 565 7.88 34.99 -24.19
C ALA A 565 8.42 36.41 -24.41
N GLU A 566 9.72 36.49 -24.72
CA GLU A 566 10.39 37.70 -25.22
C GLU A 566 10.95 37.33 -26.60
N ASP A 567 10.60 38.12 -27.63
CA ASP A 567 11.01 37.94 -29.03
C ASP A 567 10.87 36.50 -29.56
N GLY A 568 9.80 35.81 -29.18
CA GLY A 568 9.48 34.43 -29.60
C GLY A 568 10.27 33.33 -28.90
N ASN A 569 11.18 33.67 -27.98
CA ASN A 569 11.89 32.71 -27.14
C ASN A 569 11.23 32.63 -25.75
N ILE A 570 11.29 31.45 -25.12
CA ILE A 570 10.81 31.27 -23.74
C ILE A 570 11.71 32.11 -22.81
N ALA A 571 11.14 33.14 -22.21
CA ALA A 571 11.86 34.13 -21.42
C ALA A 571 12.13 33.61 -20.00
N VAL A 572 12.86 32.50 -19.86
CA VAL A 572 13.24 31.94 -18.55
C VAL A 572 13.92 33.04 -17.74
N PRO A 573 13.28 33.58 -16.68
CA PRO A 573 13.86 34.67 -15.93
C PRO A 573 15.10 34.11 -15.24
N LYS A 574 16.27 34.72 -15.50
CA LYS A 574 17.42 34.53 -14.61
C LYS A 574 16.93 34.93 -13.22
N ARG A 575 16.61 33.94 -12.35
CA ARG A 575 16.05 34.17 -11.00
C ARG A 575 16.77 35.39 -10.41
N PRO A 576 16.08 36.52 -10.20
CA PRO A 576 16.78 37.73 -9.79
C PRO A 576 17.56 37.39 -8.54
N ARG A 577 18.85 37.79 -8.49
CA ARG A 577 19.66 37.61 -7.29
C ARG A 577 19.15 38.60 -6.24
N ILE A 578 18.01 38.28 -5.64
CA ILE A 578 17.45 38.98 -4.48
C ILE A 578 18.59 39.04 -3.47
N SER A 579 19.07 40.25 -3.20
CA SER A 579 20.17 40.43 -2.28
C SER A 579 19.72 40.01 -0.89
N LEU A 580 20.64 39.47 -0.09
CA LEU A 580 20.39 39.17 1.33
C LEU A 580 19.95 40.40 2.14
N LYS A 581 20.09 41.60 1.57
CA LYS A 581 19.52 42.86 2.08
C LYS A 581 18.01 42.92 1.78
N GLU A 582 17.60 42.85 0.52
CA GLU A 582 16.18 42.90 0.12
C GLU A 582 15.33 41.81 0.80
N THR A 583 15.85 40.58 0.94
CA THR A 583 15.11 39.50 1.62
C THR A 583 14.95 39.75 3.12
N ARG A 584 15.88 40.46 3.76
CA ARG A 584 15.79 40.89 5.18
C ARG A 584 14.90 42.12 5.36
N GLU A 585 14.84 42.99 4.37
CA GLU A 585 13.97 44.18 4.38
C GLU A 585 12.50 43.81 4.13
N LEU A 586 12.23 42.82 3.26
CA LEU A 586 10.90 42.25 3.05
C LEU A 586 10.44 41.34 4.19
N ASN A 587 11.35 40.66 4.88
CA ASN A 587 11.03 39.83 6.03
C ASN A 587 12.14 39.89 7.10
N ALA A 588 11.85 40.58 8.20
CA ALA A 588 12.79 40.78 9.30
C ALA A 588 13.22 39.50 10.05
N THR A 589 12.54 38.35 9.84
CA THR A 589 12.98 37.04 10.35
C THR A 589 13.68 36.18 9.28
N PHE A 590 13.96 36.72 8.09
CA PHE A 590 14.72 36.01 7.07
C PHE A 590 16.18 35.81 7.51
N GLY A 591 16.57 34.54 7.66
CA GLY A 591 17.87 34.13 8.16
C GLY A 591 17.86 33.61 9.61
N THR A 592 16.81 33.85 10.40
CA THR A 592 16.76 33.38 11.79
C THR A 592 16.67 31.85 11.85
N SER A 593 15.90 31.21 10.95
CA SER A 593 15.87 29.74 10.83
C SER A 593 17.16 29.13 10.25
N LEU A 594 17.95 29.89 9.49
CA LEU A 594 19.24 29.44 8.97
C LEU A 594 20.33 29.37 10.06
N LEU A 595 20.14 30.06 11.19
CA LEU A 595 20.97 29.89 12.39
C LEU A 595 20.64 28.61 13.18
N LEU A 596 19.49 27.97 12.94
CA LEU A 596 19.11 26.70 13.58
C LEU A 596 19.69 25.48 12.87
N ALA A 597 20.08 25.61 11.59
CA ALA A 597 20.59 24.50 10.78
C ALA A 597 22.01 24.02 11.15
N ASN A 598 22.79 24.86 11.86
CA ASN A 598 24.21 24.64 12.15
C ASN A 598 24.52 24.39 13.64
N SER A 599 23.54 23.90 14.42
CA SER A 599 23.82 23.37 15.77
C SER A 599 24.28 21.91 15.67
N PRO A 600 25.49 21.54 16.16
CA PRO A 600 26.03 20.18 15.97
C PRO A 600 25.28 19.04 16.66
N MET A 601 24.31 19.34 17.53
CA MET A 601 23.68 18.39 18.45
C MET A 601 22.15 18.30 18.31
N SER A 602 21.55 18.92 17.29
CA SER A 602 20.09 18.88 17.09
C SER A 602 19.62 17.51 16.55
N PRO A 603 18.74 16.77 17.26
CA PRO A 603 18.18 15.52 16.74
C PRO A 603 17.27 15.80 15.54
N LYS A 604 17.64 15.31 14.35
CA LYS A 604 16.90 15.58 13.10
C LYS A 604 15.65 14.71 12.88
N ILE A 605 14.96 14.32 13.96
CA ILE A 605 13.71 13.52 13.89
C ILE A 605 12.72 14.01 14.95
N VAL A 606 11.83 14.92 14.55
CA VAL A 606 10.49 15.08 15.17
C VAL A 606 9.50 15.38 14.06
N ASN A 607 8.56 14.47 13.80
CA ASN A 607 7.37 14.79 13.02
C ASN A 607 6.40 15.59 13.91
N GLY A 608 5.79 16.66 13.38
CA GLY A 608 5.03 17.64 14.16
C GLY A 608 3.74 17.11 14.81
N THR A 609 3.39 15.85 14.60
CA THR A 609 2.16 15.19 15.07
C THR A 609 2.29 14.42 16.39
N HIS A 610 3.47 14.39 17.03
CA HIS A 610 3.68 13.67 18.30
C HIS A 610 3.95 14.56 19.53
N ALA A 611 3.94 15.89 19.37
CA ALA A 611 4.26 16.85 20.44
C ALA A 611 3.02 17.57 21.00
N ALA A 612 1.90 16.85 21.20
CA ALA A 612 0.59 17.42 21.53
C ALA A 612 -0.27 16.58 22.50
N ILE A 613 0.35 15.79 23.39
CA ILE A 613 -0.34 15.03 24.45
C ILE A 613 0.44 15.22 25.78
N CYS A 614 -0.25 15.07 26.92
CA CYS A 614 0.24 15.16 28.31
C CYS A 614 0.44 16.58 28.88
N ASP A 615 -0.66 17.22 29.28
CA ASP A 615 -0.66 18.35 30.21
C ASP A 615 -0.93 17.85 31.64
N TYR A 616 0.11 17.31 32.30
CA TYR A 616 0.07 16.88 33.71
C TYR A 616 1.42 17.10 34.41
N GLU A 617 1.38 17.80 35.54
CA GLU A 617 2.56 18.28 36.30
C GLU A 617 3.52 17.16 36.76
N GLN A 618 3.02 15.94 36.94
CA GLN A 618 3.82 14.77 37.32
C GLN A 618 4.84 14.35 36.24
N VAL A 619 4.56 14.60 34.96
CA VAL A 619 5.45 14.23 33.85
C VAL A 619 6.73 15.07 33.88
N LEU A 620 6.66 16.35 34.27
CA LEU A 620 7.83 17.21 34.43
C LEU A 620 8.80 16.66 35.50
N THR A 621 8.28 16.18 36.63
CA THR A 621 9.09 15.56 37.69
C THR A 621 9.74 14.26 37.24
N SER A 622 9.00 13.41 36.50
CA SER A 622 9.53 12.15 35.95
C SER A 622 10.59 12.39 34.88
N CYS A 623 10.36 13.34 33.96
CA CYS A 623 11.36 13.76 32.98
C CYS A 623 12.60 14.35 33.66
N ALA A 624 12.44 15.21 34.68
CA ALA A 624 13.58 15.78 35.41
C ALA A 624 14.43 14.69 36.08
N GLN A 625 13.82 13.67 36.69
CA GLN A 625 14.53 12.52 37.25
C GLN A 625 15.23 11.68 36.17
N THR A 626 14.59 11.48 35.02
CA THR A 626 15.16 10.70 33.90
C THR A 626 16.33 11.44 33.24
N PHE A 627 16.22 12.75 33.01
CA PHE A 627 17.29 13.57 32.46
C PHE A 627 18.43 13.80 33.47
N ALA A 628 18.17 13.80 34.79
CA ALA A 628 19.22 13.84 35.80
C ALA A 628 20.09 12.57 35.84
N GLN A 629 19.59 11.43 35.34
CA GLN A 629 20.38 10.18 35.20
C GLN A 629 21.23 10.16 33.93
N LEU A 630 20.90 10.96 32.92
CA LEU A 630 21.74 11.16 31.74
C LEU A 630 22.93 12.07 32.08
N LYS A 631 24.10 11.48 32.32
CA LYS A 631 25.38 12.20 32.47
C LYS A 631 25.78 12.93 31.16
N MET A 632 25.13 14.05 30.90
CA MET A 632 25.49 15.02 29.86
C MET A 632 26.30 16.14 30.50
N GLU A 633 27.62 16.18 30.26
CA GLU A 633 28.44 17.30 30.72
C GLU A 633 27.96 18.62 30.08
N PRO A 634 27.62 19.65 30.89
CA PRO A 634 27.16 20.92 30.35
C PRO A 634 28.31 21.70 29.73
N LYS A 635 28.39 21.72 28.40
CA LYS A 635 29.34 22.56 27.65
C LYS A 635 28.91 24.02 27.66
N ASP A 636 29.20 24.68 28.78
CA ASP A 636 29.06 26.12 28.96
C ASP A 636 29.84 26.88 27.86
N SER A 637 29.13 27.70 27.08
CA SER A 637 29.67 28.46 25.96
C SER A 637 29.30 29.95 26.05
N PRO A 638 30.18 30.86 25.61
CA PRO A 638 29.89 32.31 25.55
C PRO A 638 28.61 32.62 24.77
N GLU A 639 28.30 31.82 23.74
CA GLU A 639 27.14 31.90 22.89
C GLU A 639 25.86 31.58 23.67
N MET A 640 25.85 30.50 24.45
CA MET A 640 24.75 30.14 25.35
C MET A 640 24.53 31.23 26.41
N ARG A 641 25.60 31.70 27.07
CA ARG A 641 25.51 32.79 28.07
C ARG A 641 25.10 34.16 27.48
N ARG A 642 25.24 34.37 26.16
CA ARG A 642 24.66 35.52 25.45
C ARG A 642 23.18 35.31 25.14
N ARG A 643 22.82 34.11 24.64
CA ARG A 643 21.44 33.75 24.28
C ARG A 643 20.50 33.78 25.48
N ILE A 644 20.90 33.17 26.61
CA ILE A 644 20.15 33.19 27.88
C ILE A 644 19.94 34.63 28.39
N ARG A 645 20.93 35.52 28.25
CA ARG A 645 20.77 36.94 28.60
C ARG A 645 19.81 37.67 27.66
N GLY A 646 19.84 37.39 26.36
CA GLY A 646 18.85 37.90 25.41
C GLY A 646 17.42 37.45 25.75
N ILE A 647 17.26 36.19 26.17
CA ILE A 647 16.00 35.59 26.62
C ILE A 647 15.50 36.28 27.90
N LYS A 648 16.32 36.30 28.98
CA LYS A 648 16.00 36.96 30.26
C LYS A 648 15.68 38.47 30.09
N MET A 649 16.22 39.15 29.07
CA MET A 649 15.97 40.58 28.79
C MET A 649 14.70 40.89 27.99
N CYS A 650 14.18 39.98 27.15
CA CYS A 650 13.20 40.37 26.12
C CYS A 650 11.72 40.12 26.50
N GLY A 651 11.43 39.40 27.60
CA GLY A 651 10.08 39.31 28.19
C GLY A 651 8.98 38.68 27.31
N LYS A 652 9.36 37.88 26.30
CA LYS A 652 8.45 37.22 25.35
C LYS A 652 8.36 35.72 25.62
N LYS A 653 7.36 35.05 25.02
CA LYS A 653 7.36 33.58 24.90
C LYS A 653 8.36 33.16 23.80
N PHE A 654 9.06 32.05 24.01
CA PHE A 654 10.12 31.54 23.11
C PHE A 654 9.85 30.07 22.71
N SER A 655 10.70 29.50 21.84
CA SER A 655 10.62 28.09 21.42
C SER A 655 11.01 27.11 22.52
N LEU A 656 10.66 25.83 22.34
CA LEU A 656 11.05 24.75 23.25
C LEU A 656 12.57 24.70 23.47
N ASP A 657 13.36 24.85 22.42
CA ASP A 657 14.84 24.88 22.49
C ASP A 657 15.35 26.04 23.36
N SER A 658 14.68 27.19 23.29
CA SER A 658 15.02 28.37 24.11
C SER A 658 14.67 28.15 25.59
N CYS A 659 13.65 27.34 25.88
CA CYS A 659 13.34 26.88 27.23
C CYS A 659 14.33 25.81 27.72
N MET A 660 14.81 24.92 26.84
CA MET A 660 15.85 23.93 27.17
C MET A 660 17.20 24.59 27.47
N ASP A 661 17.65 25.54 26.65
CA ASP A 661 18.85 26.38 26.93
C ASP A 661 18.72 27.09 28.30
N MET A 662 17.53 27.54 28.66
CA MET A 662 17.25 28.20 29.95
C MET A 662 17.27 27.23 31.13
N VAL A 663 16.67 26.04 31.00
CA VAL A 663 16.72 24.98 32.03
C VAL A 663 18.15 24.48 32.24
N GLN A 664 18.90 24.23 31.16
CA GLN A 664 20.29 23.81 31.24
C GLN A 664 21.19 24.91 31.84
N GLY A 665 20.93 26.18 31.52
CA GLY A 665 21.57 27.32 32.18
C GLY A 665 21.30 27.40 33.69
N LEU A 666 20.07 27.12 34.12
CA LEU A 666 19.71 27.07 35.55
C LEU A 666 20.35 25.88 36.28
N MET A 667 20.54 24.74 35.61
CA MET A 667 21.29 23.61 36.16
C MET A 667 22.79 23.89 36.30
N VAL A 668 23.37 24.73 35.44
CA VAL A 668 24.76 25.23 35.59
C VAL A 668 24.87 26.28 36.70
N GLU A 669 23.81 27.05 36.98
CA GLU A 669 23.73 27.98 38.12
C GLU A 669 23.51 27.25 39.47
N GLN A 670 23.25 25.93 39.50
CA GLN A 670 23.07 25.13 40.73
C GLN A 670 24.24 24.17 41.02
N SER A 671 25.17 24.59 41.87
CA SER A 671 26.16 23.69 42.48
C SER A 671 25.50 22.79 43.54
N LEU A 672 25.08 21.59 43.16
CA LEU A 672 24.64 20.55 44.09
C LEU A 672 25.83 19.95 44.88
N PRO A 673 25.60 19.36 46.07
CA PRO A 673 26.69 19.01 47.00
C PRO A 673 27.58 17.87 46.50
N GLN A 674 28.85 17.90 46.91
CA GLN A 674 29.75 16.75 46.77
C GLN A 674 29.34 15.63 47.73
N CYS A 675 29.04 14.44 47.19
CA CYS A 675 29.29 13.20 47.92
C CYS A 675 30.76 12.81 47.73
N CYS A 676 31.44 12.47 48.82
CA CYS A 676 32.70 11.72 48.79
C CYS A 676 32.40 10.25 49.16
N GLU A 677 33.23 9.34 48.68
CA GLU A 677 33.07 7.90 48.87
C GLU A 677 33.65 7.42 50.22
N ASP A 678 33.45 6.13 50.50
CA ASP A 678 33.70 5.45 51.78
C ASP A 678 35.13 5.57 52.33
N GLU A 679 35.26 5.55 53.66
CA GLU A 679 36.22 4.69 54.39
C GLU A 679 35.63 4.32 55.78
N ARG A 680 36.29 3.43 56.52
CA ARG A 680 35.76 2.74 57.71
C ARG A 680 36.36 3.23 59.05
N GLU A 681 35.72 2.76 60.12
CA GLU A 681 36.27 2.51 61.47
C GLU A 681 36.62 3.71 62.37
N ASP A 682 35.89 3.76 63.49
CA ASP A 682 36.24 4.20 64.85
C ASP A 682 37.40 5.21 65.08
N ILE A 683 37.08 6.32 65.76
CA ILE A 683 37.44 6.50 67.19
C ILE A 683 36.73 7.73 67.79
N SER A 684 36.68 7.80 69.13
CA SER A 684 35.92 8.78 69.92
C SER A 684 36.72 10.02 70.35
N ASN A 685 35.99 11.03 70.85
CA ASN A 685 36.46 12.28 71.47
C ASN A 685 37.04 13.33 70.48
N GLY A 686 37.04 14.64 70.79
CA GLY A 686 36.40 15.31 71.92
C GLY A 686 37.01 16.66 72.28
N SER A 687 36.39 17.74 71.80
CA SER A 687 36.35 19.09 72.42
C SER A 687 37.64 19.94 72.56
N SER A 688 37.55 21.15 71.97
CA SER A 688 37.97 22.45 72.58
C SER A 688 39.47 22.84 72.65
N PRO A 689 39.80 24.14 72.87
CA PRO A 689 39.03 25.39 72.61
C PRO A 689 39.82 26.59 72.01
N GLY A 690 39.10 27.60 71.53
CA GLY A 690 39.47 29.04 71.63
C GLY A 690 39.88 29.78 70.33
N ASP A 691 39.67 31.10 70.19
CA ASP A 691 38.92 32.06 71.04
C ASP A 691 38.64 33.41 70.29
N LYS A 692 37.69 34.21 70.81
CA LYS A 692 37.46 35.68 70.65
C LYS A 692 36.68 36.29 69.47
N SER A 693 35.54 36.92 69.85
CA SER A 693 34.98 38.23 69.41
C SER A 693 34.49 38.46 67.95
N SER A 694 33.37 39.17 67.69
CA SER A 694 32.36 39.80 68.58
C SER A 694 31.09 40.29 67.83
N LEU A 695 29.92 40.17 68.48
CA LEU A 695 28.72 41.06 68.40
C LEU A 695 27.95 41.17 67.03
N SER A 696 26.62 41.29 66.96
CA SER A 696 25.57 41.40 68.00
C SER A 696 24.14 40.95 67.57
N THR A 697 23.28 40.68 68.58
CA THR A 697 21.80 40.87 68.64
C THR A 697 20.81 40.07 67.75
N SER A 698 19.94 39.30 68.41
CA SER A 698 18.61 38.81 67.95
C SER A 698 17.49 39.85 68.22
N PRO A 699 16.24 39.66 67.72
CA PRO A 699 15.16 38.90 68.42
C PRO A 699 14.56 37.74 67.54
N VAL A 700 13.88 36.65 67.99
CA VAL A 700 12.70 36.45 68.88
C VAL A 700 11.39 36.95 68.20
N THR A 701 10.27 36.22 68.00
CA THR A 701 9.61 34.95 68.44
C THR A 701 8.68 34.41 67.30
N SER A 702 7.87 33.32 67.34
CA SER A 702 7.92 31.92 67.88
C SER A 702 6.54 31.21 67.73
N ILE A 703 6.45 29.85 67.75
CA ILE A 703 5.22 29.02 67.96
C ILE A 703 4.23 28.98 66.75
N GLY A 704 3.48 27.91 66.43
CA GLY A 704 3.32 26.56 67.03
C GLY A 704 2.35 25.64 66.26
N LEU A 705 1.88 24.55 66.90
CA LEU A 705 1.01 23.50 66.31
C LEU A 705 -0.49 23.90 66.23
N ILE A 706 -1.28 23.23 65.37
CA ILE A 706 -2.51 22.45 65.73
C ILE A 706 -3.20 21.79 64.50
N LYS A 707 -4.18 20.90 64.80
CA LYS A 707 -4.83 19.82 64.03
C LYS A 707 -6.00 20.21 63.10
N GLN A 708 -6.34 19.27 62.19
CA GLN A 708 -7.68 18.79 61.76
C GLN A 708 -8.70 19.72 61.01
N ASP A 709 -9.16 19.23 59.85
CA ASP A 709 -10.55 19.00 59.35
C ASP A 709 -11.77 19.81 59.89
N PRO A 710 -12.89 19.94 59.13
CA PRO A 710 -13.08 19.82 57.66
C PRO A 710 -14.06 20.84 57.01
N SER A 711 -14.32 20.68 55.69
CA SER A 711 -15.59 20.93 54.97
C SER A 711 -16.03 22.34 54.48
N SER A 712 -16.94 22.30 53.49
CA SER A 712 -17.86 23.35 52.97
C SER A 712 -17.38 24.31 51.84
N ASP A 713 -18.38 24.88 51.15
CA ASP A 713 -18.32 25.42 49.78
C ASP A 713 -18.13 26.95 49.64
N SER A 714 -17.82 27.34 48.39
CA SER A 714 -18.38 28.51 47.66
C SER A 714 -17.56 29.79 47.44
N ASN A 715 -17.92 30.46 46.34
CA ASN A 715 -17.74 31.89 46.00
C ASN A 715 -16.38 32.40 45.47
N GLN A 716 -16.28 32.34 44.14
CA GLN A 716 -16.00 33.46 43.21
C GLN A 716 -15.16 34.66 43.68
N LEU A 717 -14.09 34.96 42.93
CA LEU A 717 -13.48 36.29 42.85
C LEU A 717 -13.51 36.81 41.40
N LYS A 718 -14.00 38.05 41.21
CA LYS A 718 -14.16 38.67 39.88
C LYS A 718 -12.88 39.39 39.44
N VAL A 719 -12.50 39.24 38.17
CA VAL A 719 -11.41 40.00 37.53
C VAL A 719 -11.99 41.24 36.82
N PRO A 720 -11.38 42.44 36.92
CA PRO A 720 -11.92 43.66 36.30
C PRO A 720 -11.70 43.75 34.77
N LEU A 721 -12.57 44.50 34.09
CA LEU A 721 -12.42 44.90 32.68
C LEU A 721 -11.51 46.12 32.53
N ALA A 722 -10.68 46.12 31.48
CA ALA A 722 -9.78 47.19 31.07
C ALA A 722 -9.88 47.41 29.53
N PRO A 723 -9.55 48.59 28.99
CA PRO A 723 -10.42 49.20 27.98
C PRO A 723 -10.13 48.82 26.51
N SER A 724 -11.18 48.93 25.70
CA SER A 724 -11.10 48.77 24.24
C SER A 724 -10.54 50.01 23.54
N ARG A 725 -9.76 49.78 22.47
CA ARG A 725 -9.60 50.73 21.35
C ARG A 725 -9.80 49.99 20.04
N GLN A 726 -10.58 50.59 19.15
CA GLN A 726 -11.01 50.00 17.89
C GLN A 726 -9.94 50.13 16.81
N PHE A 727 -9.70 49.06 16.06
CA PHE A 727 -9.31 49.19 14.66
C PHE A 727 -10.52 48.85 13.78
N ARG A 728 -10.90 49.77 12.88
CA ARG A 728 -11.93 49.53 11.87
C ARG A 728 -11.32 48.81 10.68
N SER A 729 -11.62 47.54 10.52
CA SER A 729 -11.60 46.84 9.23
C SER A 729 -13.04 46.50 8.83
N LYS A 730 -13.43 46.77 7.58
CA LYS A 730 -14.74 46.31 7.07
C LYS A 730 -14.67 44.81 6.81
N SER A 731 -15.23 43.99 7.69
CA SER A 731 -15.61 42.62 7.36
C SER A 731 -16.90 42.63 6.53
N VAL A 732 -16.99 41.73 5.55
CA VAL A 732 -18.26 41.30 4.97
C VAL A 732 -18.63 40.03 5.71
N ASP A 733 -19.77 40.03 6.38
CA ASP A 733 -20.26 38.84 7.07
C ASP A 733 -20.82 37.85 6.04
N VAL A 734 -20.20 36.68 5.94
CA VAL A 734 -20.72 35.53 5.17
C VAL A 734 -21.04 34.41 6.16
N ALA A 735 -22.16 34.57 6.85
CA ALA A 735 -22.80 33.45 7.54
C ALA A 735 -23.66 32.70 6.52
N LEU A 736 -23.42 31.39 6.35
CA LEU A 736 -24.35 30.52 5.63
C LEU A 736 -25.52 30.20 6.56
N SER A 737 -26.46 31.14 6.67
CA SER A 737 -27.65 31.04 7.49
C SER A 737 -28.87 30.71 6.64
N GLY A 738 -29.58 29.62 6.96
CA GLY A 738 -30.82 29.25 6.28
C GLY A 738 -30.71 27.97 5.45
N LEU A 739 -30.28 26.87 6.09
CA LEU A 739 -30.60 25.53 5.60
C LEU A 739 -31.80 25.03 6.42
N SER A 740 -32.92 24.73 5.74
CA SER A 740 -34.18 24.32 6.37
C SER A 740 -34.60 22.94 5.90
N LEU A 741 -35.01 22.10 6.84
CA LEU A 741 -35.89 20.95 6.62
C LEU A 741 -37.21 21.24 7.35
N ASP A 742 -38.29 20.53 7.01
CA ASP A 742 -39.63 20.79 7.60
C ASP A 742 -39.62 20.73 9.15
N ASP A 743 -38.82 19.82 9.72
CA ASP A 743 -38.71 19.59 11.17
C ASP A 743 -37.52 20.30 11.85
N ALA A 744 -36.55 20.85 11.11
CA ALA A 744 -35.31 21.38 11.70
C ALA A 744 -34.64 22.52 10.92
N LYS A 745 -34.09 23.50 11.66
CA LYS A 745 -33.24 24.59 11.16
C LYS A 745 -31.78 24.37 11.55
N ILE A 746 -30.89 24.36 10.55
CA ILE A 746 -29.45 24.27 10.76
C ILE A 746 -28.83 25.67 10.65
N THR A 747 -27.99 26.03 11.62
CA THR A 747 -27.26 27.30 11.69
C THR A 747 -25.76 27.01 11.79
N ILE A 748 -24.97 27.63 10.91
CA ILE A 748 -23.53 27.37 10.78
C ILE A 748 -22.75 28.59 11.29
N ASP A 749 -22.05 28.45 12.43
CA ASP A 749 -21.18 29.48 12.99
C ASP A 749 -19.72 29.23 12.58
N VAL A 750 -19.35 29.79 11.42
CA VAL A 750 -17.99 29.75 10.85
C VAL A 750 -16.96 30.50 11.72
N LYS A 751 -17.40 31.37 12.65
CA LYS A 751 -16.52 32.16 13.51
C LYS A 751 -16.12 31.41 14.77
N ASN A 752 -17.05 30.67 15.37
CA ASN A 752 -16.81 29.85 16.56
C ASN A 752 -16.44 28.39 16.23
N ASN A 753 -16.62 27.96 14.98
CA ASN A 753 -16.49 26.56 14.50
C ASN A 753 -17.56 25.64 15.13
N GLU A 754 -18.82 26.08 15.05
CA GLU A 754 -19.96 25.35 15.62
C GLU A 754 -21.04 25.14 14.57
N ILE A 755 -21.65 23.95 14.55
CA ILE A 755 -22.88 23.68 13.80
C ILE A 755 -23.99 23.51 14.83
N ILE A 756 -25.02 24.36 14.74
CA ILE A 756 -26.12 24.44 15.70
C ILE A 756 -27.40 23.97 14.99
N ILE A 757 -27.93 22.84 15.44
CA ILE A 757 -29.19 22.27 14.96
C ILE A 757 -30.29 22.63 15.97
N THR A 758 -31.36 23.24 15.47
CA THR A 758 -32.52 23.63 16.29
C THR A 758 -33.78 23.04 15.66
N PRO A 759 -34.50 22.13 16.34
CA PRO A 759 -35.79 21.64 15.85
C PRO A 759 -36.77 22.81 15.62
N THR A 760 -37.44 22.83 14.47
CA THR A 760 -38.47 23.83 14.14
C THR A 760 -39.85 23.23 14.32
N GLY A 761 -40.25 23.09 15.58
CA GLY A 761 -41.51 22.44 15.95
C GLY A 761 -42.74 23.05 15.27
N SER A 762 -43.31 22.30 14.33
CA SER A 762 -44.72 22.44 13.96
C SER A 762 -45.59 22.26 15.21
N LYS A 763 -46.62 23.10 15.36
CA LYS A 763 -47.37 23.20 16.63
C LYS A 763 -48.23 21.98 16.97
N ASP A 764 -48.49 21.11 16.00
CA ASP A 764 -49.51 20.07 16.11
C ASP A 764 -48.96 18.65 16.41
N VAL A 765 -47.65 18.50 16.64
CA VAL A 765 -47.01 17.21 17.00
C VAL A 765 -46.47 17.18 18.45
N ALA A 766 -46.32 18.35 19.09
CA ALA A 766 -45.61 18.53 20.36
C ALA A 766 -46.32 18.02 21.63
N ALA A 767 -47.23 17.04 21.52
CA ALA A 767 -48.08 16.56 22.61
C ALA A 767 -47.72 15.15 23.13
N GLU A 768 -47.18 14.24 22.31
CA GLU A 768 -47.05 12.81 22.68
C GLU A 768 -45.68 12.16 22.42
N MET A 769 -44.70 12.87 21.83
CA MET A 769 -43.35 12.33 21.61
C MET A 769 -42.35 12.84 22.66
N SER A 770 -41.51 11.95 23.18
CA SER A 770 -40.36 12.31 24.01
C SER A 770 -39.26 12.97 23.18
N THR A 771 -38.54 13.94 23.76
CA THR A 771 -37.53 14.75 23.05
C THR A 771 -36.43 13.92 22.38
N SER A 772 -35.99 12.82 22.99
CA SER A 772 -35.05 11.87 22.38
C SER A 772 -35.47 11.46 20.97
N LYS A 773 -36.71 11.01 20.78
CA LYS A 773 -37.19 10.47 19.49
C LYS A 773 -37.14 11.51 18.37
N ALA A 774 -37.36 12.79 18.69
CA ALA A 774 -37.26 13.85 17.70
C ALA A 774 -35.80 14.05 17.23
N TYR A 775 -34.82 13.86 18.12
CA TYR A 775 -33.41 13.86 17.73
C TYR A 775 -32.98 12.57 17.02
N ASP A 776 -33.53 11.42 17.40
CA ASP A 776 -33.28 10.14 16.71
C ASP A 776 -33.78 10.19 15.24
N GLU A 777 -34.95 10.79 14.98
CA GLU A 777 -35.42 11.02 13.60
C GLU A 777 -34.60 12.07 12.83
N ILE A 778 -34.10 13.11 13.51
CA ILE A 778 -33.22 14.12 12.88
C ILE A 778 -31.85 13.51 12.55
N GLU A 779 -31.32 12.64 13.41
CA GLU A 779 -30.11 11.83 13.18
C GLU A 779 -30.26 10.99 11.92
N GLU A 780 -31.36 10.22 11.81
CA GLU A 780 -31.62 9.34 10.67
C GLU A 780 -31.86 10.14 9.37
N LYS A 781 -32.64 11.22 9.40
CA LYS A 781 -32.92 12.09 8.23
C LYS A 781 -31.69 12.83 7.70
N LEU A 782 -30.76 13.25 8.58
CA LEU A 782 -29.57 14.04 8.19
C LEU A 782 -28.27 13.21 8.09
N ASN A 783 -28.29 11.98 8.63
CA ASN A 783 -27.18 11.05 8.81
C ASN A 783 -25.93 11.72 9.38
N ILE A 784 -26.09 12.34 10.56
CA ILE A 784 -25.06 13.19 11.17
C ILE A 784 -23.89 12.34 11.66
N GLY A 785 -24.14 11.17 12.25
CA GLY A 785 -23.12 10.24 12.72
C GLY A 785 -22.18 9.74 11.61
N ASP A 786 -22.69 9.41 10.42
CA ASP A 786 -21.83 9.07 9.28
C ASP A 786 -21.08 10.28 8.75
N LYS A 787 -21.71 11.46 8.64
CA LYS A 787 -21.03 12.69 8.19
C LYS A 787 -19.92 13.13 9.15
N ILE A 788 -20.12 12.95 10.45
CA ILE A 788 -19.07 13.07 11.46
C ILE A 788 -17.97 12.06 11.14
N THR A 789 -18.29 10.77 11.09
CA THR A 789 -17.30 9.69 10.89
C THR A 789 -16.49 9.84 9.59
N GLN A 790 -17.11 10.29 8.49
CA GLN A 790 -16.49 10.51 7.19
C GLN A 790 -15.63 11.78 7.11
N ALA A 791 -15.86 12.78 7.98
CA ALA A 791 -15.09 14.03 7.97
C ALA A 791 -13.69 13.89 8.59
N PHE A 792 -13.46 12.88 9.46
CA PHE A 792 -12.20 12.67 10.17
C PHE A 792 -11.30 11.62 9.50
N GLU A 793 -10.05 12.00 9.28
CA GLU A 793 -8.98 11.08 8.86
C GLU A 793 -8.36 10.33 10.06
N ASN A 794 -8.64 10.79 11.29
CA ASN A 794 -8.24 10.14 12.54
C ASN A 794 -9.47 9.56 13.26
N PHE A 795 -9.48 8.25 13.46
CA PHE A 795 -10.60 7.51 14.03
C PHE A 795 -10.95 7.94 15.47
N GLN A 796 -9.96 8.30 16.30
CA GLN A 796 -10.23 8.71 17.69
C GLN A 796 -10.88 10.10 17.80
N ASP A 797 -10.50 11.05 16.96
CA ASP A 797 -11.12 12.39 16.95
C ASP A 797 -12.60 12.31 16.53
N GLY A 798 -12.89 11.47 15.53
CA GLY A 798 -14.26 11.18 15.10
C GLY A 798 -15.08 10.50 16.20
N LEU A 799 -14.53 9.49 16.88
CA LEU A 799 -15.19 8.84 18.01
C LEU A 799 -15.46 9.79 19.18
N GLN A 800 -14.52 10.68 19.53
CA GLN A 800 -14.76 11.66 20.60
C GLN A 800 -15.88 12.63 20.22
N MET A 801 -15.86 13.18 19.00
CA MET A 801 -16.91 14.13 18.59
C MET A 801 -18.28 13.45 18.43
N LEU A 802 -18.32 12.16 18.06
CA LEU A 802 -19.54 11.34 18.05
C LEU A 802 -20.04 11.00 19.46
N SER A 803 -19.12 10.83 20.43
CA SER A 803 -19.47 10.66 21.85
C SER A 803 -20.04 11.95 22.44
N ASP A 804 -19.37 13.08 22.23
CA ASP A 804 -19.83 14.40 22.68
C ASP A 804 -21.19 14.76 22.07
N TYR A 805 -21.41 14.39 20.79
CA TYR A 805 -22.69 14.51 20.12
C TYR A 805 -23.80 13.72 20.84
N LYS A 806 -23.59 12.41 21.09
CA LYS A 806 -24.58 11.56 21.78
C LYS A 806 -24.87 12.04 23.21
N THR A 807 -23.83 12.40 23.95
CA THR A 807 -23.97 13.00 25.29
C THR A 807 -24.69 14.36 25.28
N ASN A 808 -24.69 15.09 24.16
CA ASN A 808 -25.48 16.31 23.99
C ASN A 808 -26.95 16.04 23.57
N VAL A 809 -27.24 14.95 22.86
CA VAL A 809 -28.61 14.44 22.64
C VAL A 809 -29.23 14.02 23.98
N GLU A 810 -28.51 13.20 24.76
CA GLU A 810 -28.96 12.68 26.06
C GLU A 810 -29.27 13.77 27.10
N LYS A 811 -28.68 14.96 26.96
CA LYS A 811 -28.89 16.13 27.85
C LYS A 811 -29.95 17.12 27.35
N ALA A 812 -30.56 16.87 26.18
CA ALA A 812 -31.56 17.75 25.58
C ALA A 812 -32.98 17.50 26.13
N GLU A 813 -33.16 17.64 27.45
CA GLU A 813 -34.43 17.37 28.13
C GLU A 813 -35.55 18.34 27.71
N ASP A 814 -35.23 19.59 27.38
CA ASP A 814 -36.19 20.62 26.94
C ASP A 814 -36.40 20.65 25.42
N SER A 815 -37.65 20.84 24.97
CA SER A 815 -38.06 20.86 23.55
C SER A 815 -37.59 22.08 22.74
N ASN A 816 -36.86 23.01 23.35
CA ASN A 816 -36.18 24.14 22.71
C ASN A 816 -34.64 24.09 22.84
N THR A 817 -34.08 22.97 23.33
CA THR A 817 -32.63 22.83 23.50
C THR A 817 -31.94 22.87 22.13
N LYS A 818 -30.80 23.58 22.03
CA LYS A 818 -30.03 23.68 20.79
C LYS A 818 -28.91 22.64 20.78
N LEU A 819 -29.05 21.63 19.93
CA LEU A 819 -27.99 20.66 19.73
C LEU A 819 -26.81 21.34 19.01
N THR A 820 -25.61 21.20 19.58
CA THR A 820 -24.42 21.94 19.11
C THR A 820 -23.25 20.99 18.90
N ILE A 821 -22.76 20.93 17.66
CA ILE A 821 -21.58 20.17 17.25
C ILE A 821 -20.39 21.13 17.22
N ARG A 822 -19.29 20.76 17.88
CA ARG A 822 -18.08 21.60 18.04
C ARG A 822 -16.84 20.80 17.70
N GLY A 823 -15.91 21.40 16.96
CA GLY A 823 -14.65 20.75 16.60
C GLY A 823 -13.64 21.70 15.95
N PRO A 824 -12.43 21.23 15.63
CA PRO A 824 -11.42 22.05 14.97
C PRO A 824 -11.92 22.57 13.61
N GLY A 825 -11.64 23.84 13.32
CA GLY A 825 -12.18 24.56 12.15
C GLY A 825 -11.83 23.99 10.77
N SER A 826 -10.87 23.07 10.68
CA SER A 826 -10.61 22.25 9.48
C SER A 826 -11.70 21.21 9.23
N TYR A 827 -12.09 20.46 10.27
CA TYR A 827 -13.11 19.41 10.19
C TYR A 827 -14.52 19.99 10.13
N ILE A 828 -14.79 21.06 10.90
CA ILE A 828 -16.07 21.77 10.80
C ILE A 828 -16.29 22.32 9.37
N LYS A 829 -15.25 22.76 8.66
CA LYS A 829 -15.37 23.14 7.23
C LYS A 829 -15.69 21.97 6.30
N LYS A 830 -15.15 20.77 6.54
CA LYS A 830 -15.53 19.55 5.80
C LYS A 830 -16.99 19.17 6.07
N LEU A 831 -17.42 19.19 7.33
CA LEU A 831 -18.81 18.95 7.73
C LEU A 831 -19.77 19.96 7.09
N ILE A 832 -19.43 21.26 7.13
CA ILE A 832 -20.18 22.31 6.44
C ILE A 832 -20.36 21.99 4.96
N GLN A 833 -19.31 21.51 4.28
CA GLN A 833 -19.42 21.09 2.88
C GLN A 833 -20.43 19.93 2.72
N GLN A 834 -20.32 18.86 3.53
CA GLN A 834 -21.24 17.71 3.51
C GLN A 834 -22.69 18.03 3.98
N PHE A 835 -22.93 19.17 4.63
CA PHE A 835 -24.28 19.70 4.84
C PHE A 835 -24.74 20.57 3.65
N SER A 836 -23.87 21.38 3.06
CA SER A 836 -24.20 22.20 1.87
C SER A 836 -24.45 21.40 0.59
N GLU A 837 -24.01 20.14 0.52
CA GLU A 837 -24.26 19.21 -0.59
C GLU A 837 -25.58 18.42 -0.41
N GLY A 838 -26.37 18.71 0.63
CA GLY A 838 -27.68 18.09 0.90
C GLY A 838 -28.89 18.86 0.32
N PRO A 839 -30.11 18.29 0.40
CA PRO A 839 -31.33 18.88 -0.16
C PRO A 839 -31.89 19.97 0.75
N PHE A 840 -31.40 21.21 0.60
CA PHE A 840 -31.81 22.36 1.41
C PHE A 840 -32.13 23.57 0.52
N ASP A 841 -33.30 24.18 0.72
CA ASP A 841 -33.65 25.47 0.10
C ASP A 841 -32.98 26.64 0.84
N THR A 842 -32.69 27.73 0.11
CA THR A 842 -32.09 28.96 0.64
C THR A 842 -32.92 30.19 0.23
N GLU A 843 -33.12 31.14 1.14
CA GLU A 843 -33.97 32.33 0.90
C GLU A 843 -33.22 33.46 0.18
N ASP A 844 -33.73 33.86 -0.98
CA ASP A 844 -33.11 34.82 -1.90
C ASP A 844 -33.35 36.30 -1.55
N ALA A 845 -32.37 37.17 -1.85
CA ALA A 845 -32.45 38.63 -1.64
C ALA A 845 -32.58 39.42 -2.96
N LYS A 846 -33.42 40.46 -2.97
CA LYS A 846 -33.82 41.18 -4.20
C LYS A 846 -32.77 42.18 -4.74
N PRO A 847 -32.69 42.39 -6.07
CA PRO A 847 -31.77 43.33 -6.72
C PRO A 847 -32.40 44.70 -7.10
N GLU A 848 -31.54 45.69 -7.39
CA GLU A 848 -31.85 46.94 -8.11
C GLU A 848 -30.74 47.26 -9.15
N SER A 849 -30.93 48.28 -10.01
CA SER A 849 -30.53 48.21 -11.44
C SER A 849 -29.42 49.14 -11.97
N ASP A 850 -28.81 48.67 -13.07
CA ASP A 850 -28.25 49.37 -14.25
C ASP A 850 -27.41 50.66 -14.11
N ARG A 851 -26.14 50.59 -14.58
CA ARG A 851 -25.75 51.11 -15.92
C ARG A 851 -24.35 50.68 -16.39
N GLU A 852 -24.03 51.00 -17.64
CA GLU A 852 -23.06 50.28 -18.47
C GLU A 852 -21.58 50.75 -18.42
N ARG A 853 -20.70 49.85 -18.89
CA ARG A 853 -19.63 50.09 -19.89
C ARG A 853 -18.17 50.35 -19.46
N ALA A 854 -17.41 49.26 -19.24
CA ALA A 854 -15.98 49.15 -19.59
C ALA A 854 -15.59 47.67 -19.75
N MET A 855 -14.46 47.37 -20.42
CA MET A 855 -13.93 46.00 -20.57
C MET A 855 -12.96 45.64 -19.44
N SER A 856 -13.15 44.49 -18.77
CA SER A 856 -12.05 43.56 -18.44
C SER A 856 -12.56 42.25 -17.81
N THR A 857 -12.20 41.11 -18.41
CA THR A 857 -12.17 39.76 -17.79
C THR A 857 -13.48 39.16 -17.22
N GLN A 858 -13.37 37.88 -16.82
CA GLN A 858 -14.17 37.19 -15.80
C GLN A 858 -15.49 36.45 -16.17
N SER A 859 -15.40 35.12 -16.03
CA SER A 859 -16.37 34.25 -15.34
C SER A 859 -17.71 33.87 -15.99
N ILE A 860 -17.75 32.62 -16.47
CA ILE A 860 -18.77 31.57 -16.19
C ILE A 860 -20.22 31.78 -16.68
N LYS A 861 -20.73 33.01 -16.80
CA LYS A 861 -22.16 33.30 -17.01
C LYS A 861 -22.67 32.82 -18.38
N ASP A 862 -21.82 32.82 -19.41
CA ASP A 862 -22.14 32.29 -20.75
C ASP A 862 -22.49 30.79 -20.74
N ARG A 863 -22.03 30.03 -19.73
CA ARG A 863 -22.44 28.63 -19.52
C ARG A 863 -23.83 28.48 -18.90
N ALA A 864 -24.36 29.50 -18.22
CA ALA A 864 -25.69 29.45 -17.62
C ALA A 864 -26.80 29.67 -18.66
N ASP A 865 -26.66 30.68 -19.52
CA ASP A 865 -27.65 30.99 -20.57
C ASP A 865 -27.85 29.85 -21.59
N ALA A 866 -26.80 29.06 -21.84
CA ALA A 866 -26.86 27.86 -22.66
C ALA A 866 -27.73 26.74 -22.03
N ILE A 867 -27.84 26.70 -20.70
CA ILE A 867 -28.62 25.72 -19.94
C ILE A 867 -30.09 26.18 -19.83
N CYS A 868 -30.34 27.44 -19.48
CA CYS A 868 -31.69 27.99 -19.35
C CYS A 868 -32.53 27.87 -20.63
N LYS A 869 -31.90 27.90 -21.81
CA LYS A 869 -32.59 27.72 -23.11
C LYS A 869 -33.15 26.31 -23.37
N LYS A 870 -32.74 25.27 -22.62
CA LYS A 870 -33.25 23.89 -22.84
C LYS A 870 -34.47 23.50 -22.00
N CYS A 871 -34.83 24.24 -20.95
CA CYS A 871 -35.93 23.85 -20.06
C CYS A 871 -37.30 24.47 -20.42
N LEU A 872 -37.35 25.49 -21.28
CA LEU A 872 -38.60 26.16 -21.69
C LEU A 872 -39.24 25.59 -22.97
N HIS A 873 -39.45 24.27 -23.03
CA HIS A 873 -40.27 23.67 -24.10
C HIS A 873 -41.24 22.54 -23.70
N TYR A 874 -41.23 22.01 -22.47
CA TYR A 874 -42.14 20.93 -22.09
C TYR A 874 -42.80 21.08 -20.70
N LYS A 875 -43.81 21.97 -20.63
CA LYS A 875 -45.03 21.72 -19.84
C LYS A 875 -46.23 22.56 -20.32
N GLY A 876 -46.67 22.29 -21.55
CA GLY A 876 -47.88 22.87 -22.12
C GLY A 876 -49.01 21.84 -22.25
N LYS A 877 -49.93 21.82 -21.27
CA LYS A 877 -51.20 21.06 -21.22
C LYS A 877 -51.07 19.52 -21.04
N ILE A 878 -51.58 19.04 -19.90
CA ILE A 878 -52.64 18.03 -19.92
C ILE A 878 -53.90 18.72 -19.38
N SER A 879 -54.97 18.72 -20.16
CA SER A 879 -56.30 19.22 -19.75
C SER A 879 -57.40 18.70 -20.69
N LYS A 880 -57.32 17.41 -21.03
CA LYS A 880 -58.38 16.49 -21.45
C LYS A 880 -57.77 15.12 -21.67
#